data_AF-M4CTS0-F1
#
_entry.id   AF-M4CTS0-F1
#
_cell.length_a   1.000
_cell.length_b   1.000
_cell.length_c   1.000
_cell.angle_alpha   90.00
_cell.angle_beta   90.00
_cell.angle_gamma   90.00
#
_symmetry.space_group_name_H-M   'P 1'
#
loop_
_entity.id
_entity.type
_entity.pdbx_description
1 polymer ?
#
loop_
_entity_poly.entity_id
_entity_poly.type
_entity_poly.pdbx_seq_one_letter_code
_entity_poly.pdbx_strand_id
1 'polypeptide(L)'
;MWSSIENLKENLNKIALDVHDDDEDEEDLHSYGSSNGFGDVSDSNRRNSNGFRSSRSVSRYPISNGIESPAHHEIERYKAEIKKLQESEADIKALSVNYAALLREKEDQISRLNQENGSLKQNLKEARTDISNAAKGNNVQSPTRLQKSLSNLKTRSHMSNGKGKDIDSQINEKDLADMLEDRTKSLAAVQAKELAKEREKLRDLQLSLQEERKRSESFKEELESLRLDKNKTSLEISKVRTELDAKLLEIKQLQMKLIGQESHAVGTAMEHLKEVNKALEKENNELKLKRSELEAALEESRKPTSSRVFPDATESLTRHPSNLDKEKQESFPRKELEQSLQRLEKDLKETQRERDKARQQLNRLKQHLLEKETEESEKMDEDSQLIEELRQTNEYQRSQISQLERTLKQAMANQEDNRLSNDNQNRKLKETIDDLNLKLTNCLRTIESKNVELLNLQTALGQYYAEIEAKEHFERELLVAKDELMKLNGRLRDADERLKSSNKEKEDLTAKLVQAEKVAAEWKNRVSKVEEDNAKVRRVLEQSMTRLNRMSVESDNLVDRRIVIKLLVTYFQKNHSKEVLDLMVRMLGFSEEDKERIGVAQQGGGGKGVVRGVLGLPGRFVGGILGGKSAGSHANAAASDNQSFADLWVDFLLKDAEERERREAEEAAAATKAKQDSEKTRQDASLSSESEFSTVPLRSPESNQRLSRLLQ
;
A
#
# COMPACT_ATOMS: atom_id res chain seq x y z
N MET A 1 23.27 -7.30 14.59
CA MET A 1 21.81 -7.51 14.63
C MET A 1 21.34 -7.87 16.04
N TRP A 2 21.74 -8.99 16.64
CA TRP A 2 21.31 -9.41 17.99
C TRP A 2 21.52 -8.32 19.08
N SER A 3 22.69 -7.67 19.09
CA SER A 3 23.00 -6.52 19.97
C SER A 3 22.02 -5.34 19.89
N SER A 4 21.32 -5.17 18.77
CA SER A 4 20.32 -4.10 18.61
C SER A 4 19.01 -4.39 19.31
N ILE A 5 18.73 -5.67 19.62
CA ILE A 5 17.52 -6.12 20.32
C ILE A 5 17.74 -6.05 21.83
N GLU A 6 18.95 -6.39 22.31
CA GLU A 6 19.34 -6.20 23.70
C GLU A 6 19.35 -4.72 24.08
N ASN A 7 19.99 -3.84 23.29
CA ASN A 7 19.93 -2.39 23.52
C ASN A 7 18.49 -1.84 23.52
N LEU A 8 17.59 -2.35 22.67
CA LEU A 8 16.20 -1.89 22.64
C LEU A 8 15.45 -2.34 23.91
N LYS A 9 15.68 -3.56 24.37
CA LYS A 9 15.10 -4.11 25.59
C LYS A 9 15.64 -3.42 26.85
N GLU A 10 16.93 -3.10 26.89
CA GLU A 10 17.56 -2.38 28.00
C GLU A 10 17.02 -0.93 28.10
N ASN A 11 16.91 -0.21 26.98
CA ASN A 11 16.29 1.12 26.97
C ASN A 11 14.81 1.08 27.39
N LEU A 12 14.02 0.11 26.93
CA LEU A 12 12.63 -0.06 27.37
C LEU A 12 12.54 -0.38 28.88
N ASN A 13 13.42 -1.22 29.40
CA ASN A 13 13.45 -1.56 30.82
C ASN A 13 13.96 -0.41 31.69
N LYS A 14 14.76 0.51 31.13
CA LYS A 14 15.18 1.74 31.81
C LYS A 14 14.07 2.79 31.82
N ILE A 15 13.39 3.02 30.69
CA ILE A 15 12.22 3.92 30.62
C ILE A 15 11.10 3.44 31.55
N ALA A 16 10.94 2.12 31.76
CA ALA A 16 9.99 1.57 32.71
C ALA A 16 10.40 1.69 34.20
N LEU A 17 11.64 2.13 34.49
CA LEU A 17 12.11 2.48 35.85
C LEU A 17 12.06 4.01 36.04
N ASP A 18 12.59 4.77 35.08
CA ASP A 18 12.53 6.25 35.03
C ASP A 18 11.07 6.82 35.04
N VAL A 19 10.03 5.98 34.97
CA VAL A 19 8.58 6.33 35.02
C VAL A 19 7.90 5.86 36.32
N HIS A 20 8.61 5.18 37.23
CA HIS A 20 8.08 4.72 38.52
C HIS A 20 8.84 5.26 39.75
N ASP A 21 9.98 5.92 39.57
CA ASP A 21 10.78 6.46 40.67
C ASP A 21 10.39 7.92 41.07
N ASP A 22 9.43 8.57 40.38
CA ASP A 22 8.98 9.96 40.62
C ASP A 22 7.70 10.08 41.50
N ASP A 23 7.06 8.96 41.89
CA ASP A 23 5.76 8.92 42.61
C ASP A 23 5.86 8.65 44.14
N GLU A 24 7.06 8.53 44.73
CA GLU A 24 7.28 8.33 46.18
C GLU A 24 7.97 9.54 46.86
N ASP A 25 7.29 10.70 46.96
CA ASP A 25 7.71 11.81 47.86
C ASP A 25 6.55 12.73 48.34
N GLU A 26 5.33 12.18 48.55
CA GLU A 26 4.28 12.86 49.34
C GLU A 26 4.44 12.57 50.85
N GLU A 27 5.20 13.41 51.57
CA GLU A 27 4.89 13.86 52.96
C GLU A 27 5.99 14.81 53.53
N ASP A 28 5.92 16.13 53.27
CA ASP A 28 6.19 17.13 54.33
C ASP A 28 5.68 18.57 54.06
N LEU A 29 5.58 19.34 55.14
CA LEU A 29 5.60 20.81 55.23
C LEU A 29 4.41 21.65 54.72
N HIS A 30 3.20 21.34 55.20
CA HIS A 30 2.15 22.36 55.35
C HIS A 30 2.52 23.36 56.49
N SER A 31 3.21 24.48 56.19
CA SER A 31 3.39 25.57 57.19
C SER A 31 3.82 26.95 56.67
N TYR A 32 3.27 27.98 57.33
CA TYR A 32 3.68 29.41 57.40
C TYR A 32 4.04 30.17 56.11
N GLY A 33 3.15 31.08 55.72
CA GLY A 33 3.33 31.99 54.59
C GLY A 33 4.00 33.35 54.87
N SER A 34 3.75 34.24 53.90
CA SER A 34 3.97 35.71 53.90
C SER A 34 5.24 36.27 53.23
N SER A 35 5.05 37.47 52.64
CA SER A 35 6.05 38.49 52.26
C SER A 35 6.62 38.52 50.84
N ASN A 36 6.92 39.77 50.42
CA ASN A 36 7.45 40.20 49.13
C ASN A 36 8.98 40.00 48.97
N GLY A 37 9.46 39.95 47.72
CA GLY A 37 10.87 40.11 47.31
C GLY A 37 11.13 39.36 45.99
N PHE A 38 11.33 39.94 44.80
CA PHE A 38 12.25 41.00 44.32
C PHE A 38 13.69 40.49 44.07
N GLY A 39 14.16 40.60 42.81
CA GLY A 39 15.43 40.06 42.30
C GLY A 39 15.19 38.80 41.44
N ASP A 40 15.40 38.70 40.11
CA ASP A 40 16.35 39.28 39.13
C ASP A 40 17.44 38.26 38.71
N VAL A 41 18.02 38.46 37.51
CA VAL A 41 19.05 37.64 36.83
C VAL A 41 18.50 36.29 36.31
N SER A 42 18.21 36.07 35.02
CA SER A 42 18.99 36.24 33.77
C SER A 42 20.08 35.14 33.60
N ASP A 43 20.50 34.72 32.41
CA ASP A 43 20.26 35.27 31.06
C ASP A 43 20.44 34.21 29.95
N SER A 44 19.80 34.45 28.79
CA SER A 44 20.39 34.17 27.47
C SER A 44 20.47 32.69 26.97
N ASN A 45 20.52 32.38 25.67
CA ASN A 45 20.13 33.10 24.44
C ASN A 45 20.21 32.16 23.20
N ARG A 46 19.52 32.54 22.11
CA ARG A 46 19.80 32.14 20.69
C ARG A 46 19.60 30.65 20.33
N ARG A 47 19.07 30.28 19.15
CA ARG A 47 18.65 30.98 17.91
C ARG A 47 17.45 30.20 17.33
N ASN A 48 16.39 30.82 16.78
CA ASN A 48 16.30 31.53 15.47
C ASN A 48 16.70 30.63 14.26
N SER A 49 15.93 30.48 13.18
CA SER A 49 14.60 31.03 12.80
C SER A 49 14.16 30.52 11.41
N ASN A 50 12.87 30.72 11.08
CA ASN A 50 12.23 30.63 9.75
C ASN A 50 11.87 29.20 9.27
N GLY A 51 10.71 28.94 8.65
CA GLY A 51 9.49 29.76 8.49
C GLY A 51 9.02 29.93 7.04
N PHE A 52 7.78 29.53 6.75
CA PHE A 52 7.11 29.75 5.45
C PHE A 52 6.08 30.90 5.51
N ARG A 53 5.74 31.43 4.33
CA ARG A 53 4.96 32.68 4.14
C ARG A 53 3.56 32.42 3.56
N SER A 54 2.78 33.50 3.45
CA SER A 54 1.48 33.66 2.72
C SER A 54 0.24 33.37 3.58
N SER A 55 -0.83 34.19 3.60
CA SER A 55 -1.06 35.46 2.89
C SER A 55 -2.07 36.41 3.55
N ARG A 56 -1.99 37.69 3.14
CA ARG A 56 -2.99 38.79 3.12
C ARG A 56 -4.28 38.61 3.95
N SER A 57 -4.55 39.37 5.02
CA SER A 57 -4.67 40.84 5.20
C SER A 57 -5.97 41.49 4.69
N VAL A 58 -6.90 41.77 5.61
CA VAL A 58 -7.94 42.82 5.52
C VAL A 58 -7.91 43.59 6.85
N SER A 59 -8.12 44.91 6.83
CA SER A 59 -7.85 45.81 7.97
C SER A 59 -9.10 46.52 8.51
N ARG A 60 -9.19 46.61 9.84
CA ARG A 60 -9.83 47.74 10.54
C ARG A 60 -9.31 47.87 11.98
N TYR A 61 -8.85 49.07 12.33
CA TYR A 61 -8.35 49.52 13.65
C TYR A 61 -9.53 50.19 14.45
N PRO A 62 -9.49 50.36 15.80
CA PRO A 62 -8.46 51.11 16.55
C PRO A 62 -7.93 50.46 17.84
N ILE A 63 -6.99 51.16 18.48
CA ILE A 63 -6.15 50.71 19.60
C ILE A 63 -6.77 51.11 20.95
N SER A 64 -6.68 50.23 21.96
CA SER A 64 -6.82 50.56 23.38
C SER A 64 -5.52 50.25 24.11
N ASN A 65 -5.00 51.20 24.91
CA ASN A 65 -3.73 51.02 25.62
C ASN A 65 -3.87 50.08 26.82
N GLY A 66 -3.22 48.93 26.75
CA GLY A 66 -2.91 48.05 27.88
C GLY A 66 -1.69 47.20 27.50
N ILE A 67 -0.66 47.14 28.36
CA ILE A 67 0.55 46.37 28.08
C ILE A 67 0.35 44.91 28.54
N GLU A 68 -0.59 44.22 27.89
CA GLU A 68 -0.60 42.77 27.94
C GLU A 68 0.41 42.25 26.92
N SER A 69 1.46 41.59 27.42
CA SER A 69 2.36 40.81 26.57
C SER A 69 1.53 39.75 25.83
N PRO A 70 1.79 39.45 24.53
CA PRO A 70 1.08 38.38 23.82
C PRO A 70 1.10 37.02 24.55
N ALA A 71 2.13 36.79 25.36
CA ALA A 71 2.23 35.63 26.24
C ALA A 71 1.10 35.54 27.28
N HIS A 72 0.53 36.65 27.78
CA HIS A 72 -0.57 36.61 28.76
C HIS A 72 -1.83 36.00 28.13
N HIS A 73 -2.26 36.53 26.98
CA HIS A 73 -3.39 36.01 26.23
C HIS A 73 -3.16 34.57 25.70
N GLU A 74 -1.91 34.16 25.52
CA GLU A 74 -1.57 32.77 25.20
C GLU A 74 -1.63 31.84 26.43
N ILE A 75 -1.13 32.28 27.58
CA ILE A 75 -1.26 31.57 28.87
C ILE A 75 -2.74 31.43 29.27
N GLU A 76 -3.58 32.43 29.06
CA GLU A 76 -5.02 32.34 29.32
C GLU A 76 -5.72 31.32 28.39
N ARG A 77 -5.33 31.26 27.11
CA ARG A 77 -5.85 30.25 26.17
C ARG A 77 -5.42 28.84 26.59
N TYR A 78 -4.16 28.61 26.95
CA TYR A 78 -3.73 27.31 27.47
C TYR A 78 -4.39 26.95 28.80
N LYS A 79 -4.63 27.91 29.72
CA LYS A 79 -5.42 27.67 30.95
C LYS A 79 -6.86 27.26 30.66
N ALA A 80 -7.52 27.91 29.70
CA ALA A 80 -8.87 27.55 29.27
C ALA A 80 -8.91 26.17 28.59
N GLU A 81 -7.90 25.82 27.81
CA GLU A 81 -7.77 24.51 27.16
C GLU A 81 -7.47 23.39 28.17
N ILE A 82 -6.58 23.61 29.14
CA ILE A 82 -6.32 22.69 30.26
C ILE A 82 -7.61 22.44 31.06
N LYS A 83 -8.38 23.49 31.40
CA LYS A 83 -9.66 23.34 32.12
C LYS A 83 -10.67 22.52 31.31
N LYS A 84 -10.77 22.76 30.01
CA LYS A 84 -11.63 21.99 29.09
C LYS A 84 -11.18 20.53 28.96
N LEU A 85 -9.87 20.26 28.96
CA LEU A 85 -9.33 18.91 28.98
C LEU A 85 -9.68 18.19 30.28
N GLN A 86 -9.50 18.83 31.44
CA GLN A 86 -9.90 18.30 32.76
C GLN A 86 -11.41 18.00 32.84
N GLU A 87 -12.26 18.88 32.28
CA GLU A 87 -13.71 18.63 32.15
C GLU A 87 -13.99 17.40 31.27
N SER A 88 -13.33 17.27 30.11
CA SER A 88 -13.48 16.08 29.25
C SER A 88 -12.92 14.80 29.88
N GLU A 89 -11.89 14.89 30.72
CA GLU A 89 -11.33 13.77 31.48
C GLU A 89 -12.31 13.29 32.56
N ALA A 90 -12.98 14.21 33.24
CA ALA A 90 -14.05 13.90 34.20
C ALA A 90 -15.25 13.22 33.50
N ASP A 91 -15.67 13.70 32.33
CA ASP A 91 -16.71 13.07 31.52
C ASP A 91 -16.31 11.65 31.07
N ILE A 92 -15.06 11.46 30.62
CA ILE A 92 -14.52 10.14 30.24
C ILE A 92 -14.49 9.19 31.45
N LYS A 93 -14.11 9.67 32.64
CA LYS A 93 -14.16 8.88 33.89
C LYS A 93 -15.60 8.53 34.30
N ALA A 94 -16.55 9.45 34.15
CA ALA A 94 -17.96 9.16 34.41
C ALA A 94 -18.54 8.13 33.42
N LEU A 95 -18.19 8.24 32.14
CA LEU A 95 -18.57 7.28 31.11
C LEU A 95 -17.94 5.90 31.32
N SER A 96 -16.67 5.81 31.70
CA SER A 96 -16.01 4.52 31.94
C SER A 96 -16.59 3.76 33.14
N VAL A 97 -16.96 4.47 34.21
CA VAL A 97 -17.71 3.89 35.35
C VAL A 97 -19.09 3.38 34.90
N ASN A 98 -19.79 4.11 34.05
CA ASN A 98 -21.09 3.68 33.49
C ASN A 98 -20.95 2.43 32.60
N TYR A 99 -19.94 2.40 31.71
CA TYR A 99 -19.63 1.20 30.91
C TYR A 99 -19.25 0.00 31.77
N ALA A 100 -18.50 0.18 32.87
CA ALA A 100 -18.16 -0.89 33.79
C ALA A 100 -19.40 -1.43 34.55
N ALA A 101 -20.34 -0.56 34.92
CA ALA A 101 -21.62 -0.97 35.51
C ALA A 101 -22.50 -1.76 34.52
N LEU A 102 -22.59 -1.29 33.26
CA LEU A 102 -23.32 -1.97 32.20
C LEU A 102 -22.70 -3.33 31.85
N LEU A 103 -21.37 -3.44 31.83
CA LEU A 103 -20.67 -4.72 31.65
C LEU A 103 -21.06 -5.73 32.74
N ARG A 104 -21.02 -5.33 34.02
CA ARG A 104 -21.49 -6.19 35.12
C ARG A 104 -22.96 -6.60 34.97
N GLU A 105 -23.85 -5.68 34.56
CA GLU A 105 -25.25 -6.03 34.33
C GLU A 105 -25.40 -7.13 33.26
N LYS A 106 -24.57 -7.09 32.20
CA LYS A 106 -24.54 -8.13 31.17
C LYS A 106 -23.90 -9.43 31.67
N GLU A 107 -22.85 -9.37 32.48
CA GLU A 107 -22.26 -10.55 33.14
C GLU A 107 -23.28 -11.23 34.08
N ASP A 108 -24.04 -10.47 34.85
CA ASP A 108 -25.14 -10.97 35.70
C ASP A 108 -26.31 -11.52 34.87
N GLN A 109 -26.61 -10.92 33.72
CA GLN A 109 -27.63 -11.42 32.79
C GLN A 109 -27.20 -12.75 32.16
N ILE A 110 -25.96 -12.87 31.71
CA ILE A 110 -25.35 -14.09 31.19
C ILE A 110 -25.27 -15.17 32.28
N SER A 111 -24.93 -14.81 33.52
CA SER A 111 -24.86 -15.73 34.66
C SER A 111 -26.23 -16.32 35.00
N ARG A 112 -27.28 -15.49 35.03
CA ARG A 112 -28.68 -15.95 35.20
C ARG A 112 -29.13 -16.88 34.07
N LEU A 113 -28.86 -16.51 32.81
CA LEU A 113 -29.18 -17.36 31.66
C LEU A 113 -28.40 -18.69 31.66
N ASN A 114 -27.15 -18.70 32.13
CA ASN A 114 -26.36 -19.93 32.29
C ASN A 114 -26.90 -20.81 33.42
N GLN A 115 -27.36 -20.23 34.53
CA GLN A 115 -28.01 -20.96 35.60
C GLN A 115 -29.34 -21.57 35.14
N GLU A 116 -30.18 -20.80 34.44
CA GLU A 116 -31.43 -21.28 33.83
C GLU A 116 -31.18 -22.41 32.83
N ASN A 117 -30.22 -22.23 31.91
CA ASN A 117 -29.80 -23.30 30.99
C ASN A 117 -29.24 -24.53 31.72
N GLY A 118 -28.63 -24.36 32.90
CA GLY A 118 -28.22 -25.44 33.79
C GLY A 118 -29.43 -26.22 34.32
N SER A 119 -30.40 -25.52 34.91
CA SER A 119 -31.65 -26.10 35.42
C SER A 119 -32.47 -26.76 34.31
N LEU A 120 -32.60 -26.14 33.13
CA LEU A 120 -33.28 -26.75 31.98
C LEU A 120 -32.57 -28.02 31.50
N LYS A 121 -31.22 -28.05 31.48
CA LYS A 121 -30.45 -29.27 31.19
C LYS A 121 -30.55 -30.34 32.28
N GLN A 122 -30.83 -29.96 33.53
CA GLN A 122 -31.12 -30.91 34.61
C GLN A 122 -32.53 -31.48 34.45
N ASN A 123 -33.56 -30.64 34.28
CA ASN A 123 -34.94 -31.07 34.03
C ASN A 123 -35.04 -31.98 32.79
N LEU A 124 -34.27 -31.70 31.73
CA LEU A 124 -34.18 -32.57 30.54
C LEU A 124 -33.48 -33.92 30.80
N LYS A 125 -32.61 -34.02 31.81
CA LYS A 125 -32.02 -35.30 32.24
C LYS A 125 -33.00 -36.07 33.13
N GLU A 126 -33.68 -35.38 34.04
CA GLU A 126 -34.66 -35.96 34.97
C GLU A 126 -35.87 -36.53 34.19
N ALA A 127 -36.44 -35.75 33.27
CA ALA A 127 -37.48 -36.23 32.35
C ALA A 127 -37.00 -37.40 31.47
N ARG A 128 -35.72 -37.45 31.08
CA ARG A 128 -35.14 -38.60 30.37
C ARG A 128 -34.98 -39.83 31.27
N THR A 129 -34.67 -39.67 32.55
CA THR A 129 -34.67 -40.79 33.50
C THR A 129 -36.09 -41.30 33.79
N ASP A 130 -37.10 -40.44 33.82
CA ASP A 130 -38.50 -40.85 34.00
C ASP A 130 -39.01 -41.62 32.78
N ILE A 131 -38.72 -41.16 31.56
CA ILE A 131 -38.96 -41.91 30.32
C ILE A 131 -38.22 -43.25 30.34
N SER A 132 -36.97 -43.28 30.82
CA SER A 132 -36.19 -44.52 30.98
C SER A 132 -36.79 -45.49 32.00
N ASN A 133 -37.46 -44.99 33.05
CA ASN A 133 -38.08 -45.81 34.09
C ASN A 133 -39.43 -46.42 33.65
N ALA A 134 -40.14 -45.76 32.72
CA ALA A 134 -41.31 -46.33 32.06
C ALA A 134 -40.96 -47.47 31.07
N ALA A 135 -39.78 -47.41 30.44
CA ALA A 135 -39.34 -48.32 29.39
C ALA A 135 -38.66 -49.61 29.92
N LYS A 136 -39.33 -50.40 30.78
CA LYS A 136 -38.82 -51.71 31.23
C LYS A 136 -38.91 -52.76 30.11
N GLY A 137 -37.86 -52.88 29.30
CA GLY A 137 -37.74 -53.91 28.25
C GLY A 137 -36.30 -54.27 27.85
N ASN A 138 -35.87 -55.48 28.25
CA ASN A 138 -34.83 -56.31 27.62
C ASN A 138 -33.37 -55.79 27.46
N ASN A 139 -32.60 -55.94 28.55
CA ASN A 139 -31.25 -56.55 28.60
C ASN A 139 -30.48 -56.87 27.28
N VAL A 140 -29.31 -56.22 27.08
CA VAL A 140 -28.02 -56.79 26.56
C VAL A 140 -26.83 -56.04 27.24
N GLN A 141 -25.61 -56.59 27.19
CA GLN A 141 -24.48 -56.30 28.10
C GLN A 141 -23.37 -55.35 27.56
N SER A 142 -22.99 -54.38 28.41
CA SER A 142 -21.58 -54.02 28.73
C SER A 142 -20.70 -53.33 27.63
N PRO A 143 -19.38 -53.07 27.84
CA PRO A 143 -18.97 -51.78 28.43
C PRO A 143 -17.75 -51.07 27.80
N THR A 144 -17.51 -49.79 28.10
CA THR A 144 -16.15 -49.21 28.05
C THR A 144 -15.95 -48.13 29.14
N ARG A 145 -14.71 -47.99 29.61
CA ARG A 145 -14.27 -47.26 30.81
C ARG A 145 -13.07 -46.39 30.44
N LEU A 146 -13.01 -45.14 30.93
CA LEU A 146 -11.79 -44.51 31.48
C LEU A 146 -12.05 -43.06 31.94
N GLN A 147 -11.83 -42.80 33.23
CA GLN A 147 -11.51 -41.47 33.75
C GLN A 147 -9.99 -41.34 33.85
N LYS A 148 -9.44 -40.13 33.71
CA LYS A 148 -8.21 -39.77 34.43
C LYS A 148 -8.06 -38.26 34.61
N SER A 149 -8.29 -37.79 35.83
CA SER A 149 -7.77 -36.52 36.34
C SER A 149 -6.43 -36.77 37.04
N LEU A 150 -5.57 -35.75 37.08
CA LEU A 150 -4.37 -35.69 37.92
C LEU A 150 -3.97 -34.24 38.16
N SER A 151 -3.15 -33.98 39.19
CA SER A 151 -3.12 -32.68 39.89
C SER A 151 -1.73 -32.08 40.07
N ASN A 152 -1.72 -30.75 40.20
CA ASN A 152 -0.70 -29.85 40.76
C ASN A 152 0.56 -30.48 41.40
N LEU A 153 1.73 -29.97 41.01
CA LEU A 153 2.99 -30.16 41.73
C LEU A 153 3.57 -28.78 42.12
N LYS A 154 4.11 -28.66 43.34
CA LYS A 154 4.67 -27.40 43.87
C LYS A 154 6.07 -27.65 44.41
N THR A 155 7.07 -26.98 43.85
CA THR A 155 8.48 -27.20 44.17
C THR A 155 9.02 -26.05 45.03
N ARG A 156 9.73 -26.38 46.12
CA ARG A 156 10.50 -25.43 46.94
C ARG A 156 11.86 -26.05 47.26
N SER A 157 12.94 -25.34 46.95
CA SER A 157 14.30 -25.67 47.35
C SER A 157 15.02 -24.40 47.82
N HIS A 158 15.94 -24.54 48.76
CA HIS A 158 16.55 -23.45 49.52
C HIS A 158 18.05 -23.73 49.71
N MET A 159 18.83 -22.68 50.01
CA MET A 159 20.25 -22.73 50.40
C MET A 159 21.22 -23.07 49.25
N SER A 160 22.53 -22.76 49.36
CA SER A 160 23.27 -22.11 50.45
C SER A 160 24.26 -21.05 49.92
N ASN A 161 24.86 -20.28 50.83
CA ASN A 161 25.92 -19.31 50.52
C ASN A 161 27.27 -19.82 51.05
N GLY A 162 28.35 -19.70 50.28
CA GLY A 162 29.67 -20.25 50.59
C GLY A 162 30.77 -19.19 50.45
N LYS A 163 31.49 -18.91 51.54
CA LYS A 163 32.57 -17.91 51.56
C LYS A 163 33.84 -18.42 50.85
N GLY A 164 34.51 -17.53 50.13
CA GLY A 164 35.86 -17.77 49.63
C GLY A 164 36.90 -17.85 50.76
N LYS A 165 38.07 -18.40 50.43
CA LYS A 165 39.28 -18.39 51.25
C LYS A 165 40.50 -18.45 50.33
N ASP A 166 41.46 -17.57 50.56
CA ASP A 166 42.62 -17.39 49.69
C ASP A 166 43.58 -18.58 49.77
N ILE A 167 43.99 -19.08 48.61
CA ILE A 167 45.18 -19.92 48.42
C ILE A 167 45.86 -19.42 47.14
N ASP A 168 47.09 -18.94 47.28
CA ASP A 168 47.94 -18.50 46.17
C ASP A 168 48.82 -19.66 45.68
N SER A 169 49.41 -19.47 44.50
CA SER A 169 50.40 -20.29 43.80
C SER A 169 49.94 -21.59 43.11
N GLN A 170 50.34 -21.66 41.83
CA GLN A 170 50.53 -22.87 41.01
C GLN A 170 49.29 -23.70 40.61
N ILE A 171 48.43 -23.09 39.76
CA ILE A 171 47.61 -23.85 38.80
C ILE A 171 48.55 -24.57 37.83
N ASN A 172 48.42 -25.90 37.66
CA ASN A 172 49.20 -26.59 36.62
C ASN A 172 48.68 -26.22 35.23
N GLU A 173 49.56 -26.11 34.25
CA GLU A 173 49.19 -25.83 32.85
C GLU A 173 48.16 -26.85 32.30
N LYS A 174 48.23 -28.10 32.78
CA LYS A 174 47.22 -29.13 32.51
C LYS A 174 45.85 -28.82 33.14
N ASP A 175 45.79 -28.39 34.40
CA ASP A 175 44.52 -28.08 35.06
C ASP A 175 43.86 -26.85 34.39
N LEU A 176 44.67 -25.92 33.89
CA LEU A 176 44.21 -24.80 33.07
C LEU A 176 43.67 -25.27 31.71
N ALA A 177 44.36 -26.22 31.05
CA ALA A 177 43.93 -26.81 29.78
C ALA A 177 42.62 -27.60 29.94
N ASP A 178 42.51 -28.47 30.95
CA ASP A 178 41.30 -29.24 31.25
C ASP A 178 40.12 -28.29 31.57
N MET A 179 40.36 -27.19 32.31
CA MET A 179 39.35 -26.15 32.57
C MET A 179 38.91 -25.39 31.30
N LEU A 180 39.83 -25.12 30.37
CA LEU A 180 39.53 -24.50 29.09
C LEU A 180 38.76 -25.45 28.16
N GLU A 181 39.11 -26.75 28.17
CA GLU A 181 38.40 -27.77 27.41
C GLU A 181 36.97 -27.95 27.96
N ASP A 182 36.80 -28.01 29.28
CA ASP A 182 35.47 -28.10 29.90
C ASP A 182 34.64 -26.82 29.75
N ARG A 183 35.26 -25.64 29.75
CA ARG A 183 34.59 -24.39 29.35
C ARG A 183 34.13 -24.43 27.90
N THR A 184 34.93 -25.02 27.01
CA THR A 184 34.61 -25.17 25.58
C THR A 184 33.49 -26.20 25.37
N LYS A 185 33.55 -27.35 26.03
CA LYS A 185 32.47 -28.36 26.06
C LYS A 185 31.17 -27.78 26.62
N SER A 186 31.25 -26.98 27.69
CA SER A 186 30.10 -26.33 28.31
C SER A 186 29.44 -25.33 27.35
N LEU A 187 30.22 -24.46 26.69
CA LEU A 187 29.71 -23.55 25.67
C LEU A 187 29.08 -24.29 24.47
N ALA A 188 29.74 -25.34 23.97
CA ALA A 188 29.19 -26.19 22.92
C ALA A 188 27.89 -26.90 23.34
N ALA A 189 27.80 -27.36 24.60
CA ALA A 189 26.60 -27.99 25.15
C ALA A 189 25.45 -26.99 25.38
N VAL A 190 25.74 -25.72 25.67
CA VAL A 190 24.75 -24.63 25.71
C VAL A 190 24.23 -24.34 24.31
N GLN A 191 25.13 -24.12 23.33
CA GLN A 191 24.76 -23.90 21.93
C GLN A 191 23.95 -25.08 21.35
N ALA A 192 24.33 -26.33 21.65
CA ALA A 192 23.57 -27.51 21.21
C ALA A 192 22.15 -27.57 21.82
N LYS A 193 21.98 -27.15 23.09
CA LYS A 193 20.65 -27.04 23.74
C LYS A 193 19.82 -25.89 23.16
N GLU A 194 20.45 -24.81 22.73
CA GLU A 194 19.79 -23.67 22.09
C GLU A 194 19.30 -24.04 20.68
N LEU A 195 20.18 -24.60 19.84
CA LEU A 195 19.83 -25.14 18.52
C LEU A 195 18.75 -26.24 18.60
N ALA A 196 18.73 -27.04 19.66
CA ALA A 196 17.65 -28.00 19.89
C ALA A 196 16.29 -27.32 20.13
N LYS A 197 16.24 -26.25 20.93
CA LYS A 197 15.03 -25.44 21.15
C LYS A 197 14.59 -24.70 19.89
N GLU A 198 15.51 -24.22 19.06
CA GLU A 198 15.16 -23.60 17.77
C GLU A 198 14.57 -24.62 16.79
N ARG A 199 15.17 -25.82 16.70
CA ARG A 199 14.62 -26.96 15.95
C ARG A 199 13.30 -27.50 16.50
N GLU A 200 12.94 -27.16 17.74
CA GLU A 200 11.63 -27.43 18.32
C GLU A 200 10.61 -26.39 17.89
N LYS A 201 10.87 -25.11 18.17
CA LYS A 201 10.05 -23.98 17.71
C LYS A 201 9.74 -24.03 16.21
N LEU A 202 10.71 -24.44 15.38
CA LEU A 202 10.53 -24.55 13.93
C LEU A 202 9.59 -25.71 13.54
N ARG A 203 9.62 -26.84 14.26
CA ARG A 203 8.64 -27.93 14.09
C ARG A 203 7.24 -27.49 14.51
N ASP A 204 7.13 -26.78 15.63
CA ASP A 204 5.86 -26.29 16.15
C ASP A 204 5.23 -25.26 15.20
N LEU A 205 6.04 -24.35 14.66
CA LEU A 205 5.62 -23.38 13.63
C LEU A 205 5.20 -24.08 12.33
N GLN A 206 5.92 -25.12 11.90
CA GLN A 206 5.57 -25.91 10.71
C GLN A 206 4.25 -26.67 10.90
N LEU A 207 4.01 -27.21 12.10
CA LEU A 207 2.77 -27.90 12.44
C LEU A 207 1.59 -26.92 12.50
N SER A 208 1.77 -25.76 13.14
CA SER A 208 0.79 -24.67 13.15
C SER A 208 0.43 -24.21 11.72
N LEU A 209 1.42 -24.00 10.86
CA LEU A 209 1.21 -23.67 9.44
C LEU A 209 0.44 -24.78 8.69
N GLN A 210 0.64 -26.05 9.04
CA GLN A 210 -0.11 -27.16 8.44
C GLN A 210 -1.56 -27.21 8.94
N GLU A 211 -1.82 -26.88 10.21
CA GLU A 211 -3.17 -26.76 10.74
C GLU A 211 -3.93 -25.57 10.13
N GLU A 212 -3.29 -24.40 10.00
CA GLU A 212 -3.91 -23.23 9.35
C GLU A 212 -4.25 -23.50 7.88
N ARG A 213 -3.43 -24.27 7.16
CA ARG A 213 -3.77 -24.73 5.80
C ARG A 213 -5.02 -25.61 5.79
N LYS A 214 -5.15 -26.55 6.73
CA LYS A 214 -6.36 -27.40 6.86
C LYS A 214 -7.59 -26.58 7.25
N ARG A 215 -7.45 -25.60 8.16
CA ARG A 215 -8.53 -24.67 8.54
C ARG A 215 -8.98 -23.86 7.32
N SER A 216 -8.04 -23.25 6.59
CA SER A 216 -8.30 -22.52 5.34
C SER A 216 -8.98 -23.38 4.27
N GLU A 217 -8.58 -24.65 4.13
CA GLU A 217 -9.23 -25.62 3.23
C GLU A 217 -10.67 -25.93 3.67
N SER A 218 -10.90 -26.21 4.95
CA SER A 218 -12.27 -26.43 5.48
C SER A 218 -13.19 -25.20 5.37
N PHE A 219 -12.68 -23.98 5.57
CA PHE A 219 -13.45 -22.75 5.33
C PHE A 219 -13.79 -22.57 3.85
N LYS A 220 -12.93 -23.05 2.93
CA LYS A 220 -13.20 -23.01 1.49
C LYS A 220 -14.29 -24.01 1.08
N GLU A 221 -14.31 -25.19 1.71
CA GLU A 221 -15.39 -26.18 1.56
C GLU A 221 -16.72 -25.66 2.13
N GLU A 222 -16.69 -25.00 3.29
CA GLU A 222 -17.86 -24.35 3.91
C GLU A 222 -18.41 -23.19 3.05
N LEU A 223 -17.53 -22.39 2.44
CA LEU A 223 -17.94 -21.33 1.51
C LEU A 223 -18.62 -21.88 0.24
N GLU A 224 -18.15 -22.98 -0.33
CA GLU A 224 -18.79 -23.59 -1.50
C GLU A 224 -20.07 -24.37 -1.15
N SER A 225 -20.17 -25.00 0.03
CA SER A 225 -21.44 -25.59 0.48
C SER A 225 -22.52 -24.53 0.75
N LEU A 226 -22.17 -23.43 1.44
CA LEU A 226 -23.04 -22.28 1.63
C LEU A 226 -23.45 -21.63 0.30
N ARG A 227 -22.56 -21.61 -0.69
CA ARG A 227 -22.85 -21.14 -2.06
C ARG A 227 -23.85 -22.05 -2.78
N LEU A 228 -23.72 -23.38 -2.64
CA LEU A 228 -24.66 -24.34 -3.20
C LEU A 228 -26.05 -24.20 -2.56
N ASP A 229 -26.14 -24.07 -1.23
CA ASP A 229 -27.42 -23.85 -0.53
C ASP A 229 -28.05 -22.50 -0.87
N LYS A 230 -27.25 -21.44 -1.06
CA LYS A 230 -27.72 -20.15 -1.58
C LYS A 230 -28.29 -20.27 -3.01
N ASN A 231 -27.67 -21.07 -3.87
CA ASN A 231 -28.17 -21.32 -5.23
C ASN A 231 -29.47 -22.15 -5.20
N LYS A 232 -29.54 -23.18 -4.35
CA LYS A 232 -30.73 -24.02 -4.15
C LYS A 232 -31.92 -23.21 -3.63
N THR A 233 -31.73 -22.44 -2.55
CA THR A 233 -32.78 -21.57 -1.99
C THR A 233 -33.22 -20.49 -2.98
N SER A 234 -32.31 -19.95 -3.80
CA SER A 234 -32.67 -19.04 -4.91
C SER A 234 -33.58 -19.70 -5.95
N LEU A 235 -33.34 -20.98 -6.28
CA LEU A 235 -34.17 -21.77 -7.20
C LEU A 235 -35.54 -22.14 -6.58
N GLU A 236 -35.58 -22.44 -5.29
CA GLU A 236 -36.84 -22.66 -4.56
C GLU A 236 -37.67 -21.36 -4.51
N ILE A 237 -37.04 -20.21 -4.25
CA ILE A 237 -37.68 -18.89 -4.29
C ILE A 237 -38.18 -18.53 -5.69
N SER A 238 -37.43 -18.85 -6.77
CA SER A 238 -37.88 -18.57 -8.14
C SER A 238 -39.07 -19.45 -8.53
N LYS A 239 -39.08 -20.73 -8.13
CA LYS A 239 -40.22 -21.64 -8.29
C LYS A 239 -41.46 -21.11 -7.57
N VAL A 240 -41.35 -20.73 -6.30
CA VAL A 240 -42.46 -20.16 -5.52
C VAL A 240 -42.99 -18.86 -6.14
N ARG A 241 -42.13 -18.01 -6.71
CA ARG A 241 -42.56 -16.83 -7.48
C ARG A 241 -43.38 -17.21 -8.71
N THR A 242 -42.92 -18.17 -9.51
CA THR A 242 -43.69 -18.62 -10.70
C THR A 242 -45.02 -19.28 -10.35
N GLU A 243 -45.10 -19.99 -9.21
CA GLU A 243 -46.35 -20.55 -8.70
C GLU A 243 -47.31 -19.47 -8.19
N LEU A 244 -46.79 -18.44 -7.53
CA LEU A 244 -47.56 -17.26 -7.11
C LEU A 244 -48.11 -16.49 -8.32
N ASP A 245 -47.28 -16.22 -9.33
CA ASP A 245 -47.70 -15.53 -10.56
C ASP A 245 -48.79 -16.33 -11.31
N ALA A 246 -48.63 -17.65 -11.41
CA ALA A 246 -49.64 -18.53 -11.99
C ALA A 246 -50.97 -18.49 -11.21
N LYS A 247 -50.92 -18.51 -9.87
CA LYS A 247 -52.11 -18.38 -9.01
C LYS A 247 -52.75 -16.99 -9.10
N LEU A 248 -51.97 -15.94 -9.29
CA LEU A 248 -52.46 -14.58 -9.49
C LEU A 248 -53.18 -14.43 -10.84
N LEU A 249 -52.71 -15.12 -11.89
CA LEU A 249 -53.42 -15.25 -13.17
C LEU A 249 -54.72 -16.07 -13.04
N GLU A 250 -54.72 -17.17 -12.29
CA GLU A 250 -55.91 -17.98 -12.02
C GLU A 250 -56.98 -17.17 -11.27
N ILE A 251 -56.61 -16.42 -10.24
CA ILE A 251 -57.50 -15.51 -9.49
C ILE A 251 -58.11 -14.46 -10.43
N LYS A 252 -57.31 -13.83 -11.30
CA LYS A 252 -57.81 -12.87 -12.31
C LYS A 252 -58.81 -13.53 -13.27
N GLN A 253 -58.54 -14.76 -13.72
CA GLN A 253 -59.47 -15.48 -14.60
C GLN A 253 -60.78 -15.84 -13.88
N LEU A 254 -60.73 -16.22 -12.60
CA LEU A 254 -61.91 -16.49 -11.77
C LEU A 254 -62.72 -15.21 -11.50
N GLN A 255 -62.06 -14.07 -11.25
CA GLN A 255 -62.73 -12.77 -11.12
C GLN A 255 -63.45 -12.37 -12.42
N MET A 256 -62.82 -12.54 -13.59
CA MET A 256 -63.49 -12.30 -14.88
C MET A 256 -64.68 -13.22 -15.11
N LYS A 257 -64.59 -14.50 -14.73
CA LYS A 257 -65.72 -15.44 -14.80
C LYS A 257 -66.87 -15.03 -13.87
N LEU A 258 -66.57 -14.61 -12.64
CA LEU A 258 -67.58 -14.17 -11.67
C LEU A 258 -68.33 -12.92 -12.17
N ILE A 259 -67.60 -11.89 -12.62
CA ILE A 259 -68.20 -10.67 -13.20
C ILE A 259 -69.03 -11.00 -14.45
N GLY A 260 -68.58 -11.95 -15.27
CA GLY A 260 -69.34 -12.45 -16.43
C GLY A 260 -70.64 -13.18 -16.04
N GLN A 261 -70.63 -13.97 -14.97
CA GLN A 261 -71.83 -14.64 -14.46
C GLN A 261 -72.80 -13.67 -13.77
N GLU A 262 -72.28 -12.72 -12.99
CA GLU A 262 -73.08 -11.70 -12.30
C GLU A 262 -73.79 -10.77 -13.31
N SER A 263 -73.06 -10.28 -14.31
CA SER A 263 -73.65 -9.47 -15.38
C SER A 263 -74.68 -10.24 -16.23
N HIS A 264 -74.47 -11.53 -16.48
CA HIS A 264 -75.49 -12.38 -17.10
C HIS A 264 -76.74 -12.54 -16.22
N ALA A 265 -76.58 -12.79 -14.92
CA ALA A 265 -77.69 -12.96 -13.99
C ALA A 265 -78.51 -11.67 -13.84
N VAL A 266 -77.85 -10.51 -13.73
CA VAL A 266 -78.49 -9.19 -13.74
C VAL A 266 -79.21 -8.94 -15.07
N GLY A 267 -78.61 -9.34 -16.20
CA GLY A 267 -79.25 -9.29 -17.53
C GLY A 267 -80.57 -10.04 -17.57
N THR A 268 -80.56 -11.34 -17.23
CA THR A 268 -81.76 -12.20 -17.22
C THR A 268 -82.83 -11.66 -16.24
N ALA A 269 -82.42 -11.19 -15.07
CA ALA A 269 -83.34 -10.59 -14.10
C ALA A 269 -83.98 -9.29 -14.62
N MET A 270 -83.21 -8.45 -15.34
CA MET A 270 -83.70 -7.21 -15.95
C MET A 270 -84.61 -7.49 -17.15
N GLU A 271 -84.36 -8.53 -17.93
CA GLU A 271 -85.26 -8.98 -19.00
C GLU A 271 -86.59 -9.49 -18.43
N HIS A 272 -86.57 -10.35 -17.40
CA HIS A 272 -87.77 -10.78 -16.70
C HIS A 272 -88.56 -9.61 -16.11
N LEU A 273 -87.89 -8.65 -15.44
CA LEU A 273 -88.54 -7.43 -14.91
C LEU A 273 -89.19 -6.59 -16.02
N LYS A 274 -88.56 -6.52 -17.20
CA LYS A 274 -89.06 -5.81 -18.39
C LYS A 274 -90.26 -6.51 -19.02
N GLU A 275 -90.35 -7.85 -18.94
CA GLU A 275 -91.55 -8.60 -19.34
C GLU A 275 -92.70 -8.43 -18.34
N VAL A 276 -92.41 -8.49 -17.02
CA VAL A 276 -93.40 -8.19 -15.98
C VAL A 276 -93.95 -6.76 -16.11
N ASN A 277 -93.09 -5.76 -16.36
CA ASN A 277 -93.56 -4.40 -16.62
C ASN A 277 -94.47 -4.32 -17.86
N LYS A 278 -94.13 -4.99 -18.97
CA LYS A 278 -95.02 -5.05 -20.16
C LYS A 278 -96.36 -5.74 -19.87
N ALA A 279 -96.39 -6.72 -18.95
CA ALA A 279 -97.64 -7.36 -18.53
C ALA A 279 -98.49 -6.39 -17.69
N LEU A 280 -97.89 -5.74 -16.70
CA LEU A 280 -98.54 -4.73 -15.85
C LEU A 280 -99.00 -3.50 -16.66
N GLU A 281 -98.25 -3.05 -17.67
CA GLU A 281 -98.68 -1.99 -18.59
C GLU A 281 -99.93 -2.38 -19.39
N LYS A 282 -100.01 -3.62 -19.88
CA LYS A 282 -101.20 -4.14 -20.56
C LYS A 282 -102.39 -4.20 -19.61
N GLU A 283 -102.23 -4.79 -18.43
CA GLU A 283 -103.28 -4.91 -17.42
C GLU A 283 -103.78 -3.52 -16.97
N ASN A 284 -102.88 -2.57 -16.72
CA ASN A 284 -103.21 -1.20 -16.34
C ASN A 284 -104.00 -0.46 -17.45
N ASN A 285 -103.67 -0.71 -18.73
CA ASN A 285 -104.44 -0.19 -19.85
C ASN A 285 -105.82 -0.88 -20.00
N GLU A 286 -105.92 -2.18 -19.74
CA GLU A 286 -107.19 -2.92 -19.73
C GLU A 286 -108.10 -2.48 -18.56
N LEU A 287 -107.53 -2.25 -17.37
CA LEU A 287 -108.23 -1.70 -16.20
C LEU A 287 -108.68 -0.26 -16.44
N LYS A 288 -107.89 0.58 -17.13
CA LYS A 288 -108.34 1.91 -17.58
C LYS A 288 -109.51 1.82 -18.55
N LEU A 289 -109.48 0.88 -19.50
CA LEU A 289 -110.58 0.67 -20.44
C LEU A 289 -111.87 0.24 -19.71
N LYS A 290 -111.80 -0.80 -18.88
CA LYS A 290 -112.90 -1.27 -18.03
C LYS A 290 -113.42 -0.18 -17.09
N ARG A 291 -112.54 0.65 -16.54
CA ARG A 291 -112.95 1.84 -15.78
C ARG A 291 -113.74 2.81 -16.65
N SER A 292 -113.24 3.17 -17.84
CA SER A 292 -113.95 4.12 -18.72
C SER A 292 -115.31 3.58 -19.22
N GLU A 293 -115.43 2.26 -19.39
CA GLU A 293 -116.68 1.57 -19.71
C GLU A 293 -117.68 1.64 -18.54
N LEU A 294 -117.23 1.35 -17.30
CA LEU A 294 -118.04 1.50 -16.09
C LEU A 294 -118.40 2.96 -15.78
N GLU A 295 -117.52 3.90 -16.06
CA GLU A 295 -117.72 5.36 -15.89
C GLU A 295 -118.75 5.89 -16.91
N ALA A 296 -118.74 5.38 -18.14
CA ALA A 296 -119.78 5.63 -19.13
C ALA A 296 -121.13 4.97 -18.76
N ALA A 297 -121.13 3.73 -18.27
CA ALA A 297 -122.34 3.05 -17.79
C ALA A 297 -122.95 3.74 -16.55
N LEU A 298 -122.11 4.31 -15.67
CA LEU A 298 -122.56 5.14 -14.56
C LEU A 298 -123.25 6.42 -15.04
N GLU A 299 -122.66 7.19 -15.96
CA GLU A 299 -123.31 8.38 -16.52
C GLU A 299 -124.54 8.07 -17.40
N GLU A 300 -124.61 6.88 -18.00
CA GLU A 300 -125.86 6.38 -18.59
C GLU A 300 -126.94 6.14 -17.53
N SER A 301 -126.61 5.47 -16.42
CA SER A 301 -127.52 5.25 -15.28
C SER A 301 -127.92 6.55 -14.56
N ARG A 302 -127.15 7.63 -14.74
CA ARG A 302 -127.37 8.95 -14.13
C ARG A 302 -128.44 9.79 -14.85
N LYS A 303 -128.92 9.35 -16.02
CA LYS A 303 -130.03 9.97 -16.76
C LYS A 303 -131.36 9.67 -16.01
N PRO A 304 -132.09 10.68 -15.51
CA PRO A 304 -133.16 10.44 -14.54
C PRO A 304 -134.49 9.98 -15.17
N THR A 305 -134.92 8.75 -14.90
CA THR A 305 -136.33 8.32 -15.00
C THR A 305 -136.98 8.27 -13.62
N SER A 306 -138.13 8.92 -13.48
CA SER A 306 -138.82 9.15 -12.20
C SER A 306 -139.74 8.00 -11.78
N SER A 307 -140.14 8.02 -10.48
CA SER A 307 -141.43 7.53 -9.93
C SER A 307 -141.47 6.24 -9.09
N ARG A 308 -141.42 6.46 -7.76
CA ARG A 308 -142.35 5.96 -6.71
C ARG A 308 -142.23 4.53 -6.12
N VAL A 309 -142.13 4.54 -4.79
CA VAL A 309 -142.94 3.82 -3.76
C VAL A 309 -142.37 2.55 -3.07
N PHE A 310 -142.59 2.57 -1.75
CA PHE A 310 -142.40 1.62 -0.64
C PHE A 310 -143.27 0.32 -0.77
N PRO A 311 -143.16 -0.73 0.10
CA PRO A 311 -142.81 -0.66 1.53
C PRO A 311 -141.98 -1.79 2.19
N ASP A 312 -141.79 -1.56 3.49
CA ASP A 312 -141.19 -2.40 4.55
C ASP A 312 -142.06 -3.62 4.93
N ALA A 313 -141.49 -4.60 5.64
CA ALA A 313 -142.17 -5.83 6.10
C ALA A 313 -141.56 -6.40 7.40
N THR A 314 -142.37 -6.45 8.46
CA THR A 314 -142.01 -7.03 9.78
C THR A 314 -143.16 -7.90 10.34
N GLU A 315 -142.85 -8.77 11.30
CA GLU A 315 -143.75 -9.57 12.16
C GLU A 315 -144.52 -10.78 11.58
N SER A 316 -144.07 -11.98 11.96
CA SER A 316 -144.84 -13.09 12.55
C SER A 316 -143.88 -14.29 12.76
N LEU A 317 -144.13 -15.32 13.60
CA LEU A 317 -145.38 -15.86 14.12
C LEU A 317 -145.15 -16.60 15.47
N THR A 318 -145.81 -16.17 16.57
CA THR A 318 -145.77 -16.92 17.84
C THR A 318 -147.08 -16.80 18.64
N ARG A 319 -147.97 -17.82 18.59
CA ARG A 319 -148.94 -18.14 19.67
C ARG A 319 -149.77 -19.41 19.41
N HIS A 320 -150.09 -20.12 20.50
CA HIS A 320 -151.26 -21.01 20.59
C HIS A 320 -152.55 -20.17 20.71
N PRO A 321 -153.74 -20.72 20.41
CA PRO A 321 -154.58 -21.22 21.51
C PRO A 321 -155.32 -22.54 21.16
N SER A 322 -156.43 -22.84 21.85
CA SER A 322 -157.01 -24.18 22.04
C SER A 322 -158.55 -24.26 21.89
N ASN A 323 -159.05 -25.51 21.97
CA ASN A 323 -160.41 -25.96 22.36
C ASN A 323 -161.54 -26.09 21.29
N LEU A 324 -162.44 -27.05 21.61
CA LEU A 324 -163.66 -27.50 20.90
C LEU A 324 -163.37 -28.18 19.55
N ASP A 325 -164.06 -29.23 19.09
CA ASP A 325 -165.25 -30.01 19.53
C ASP A 325 -165.11 -31.44 18.87
N LYS A 326 -165.86 -32.54 19.11
CA LYS A 326 -167.05 -32.86 19.93
C LYS A 326 -167.18 -34.41 20.07
N GLU A 327 -167.91 -34.90 21.10
CA GLU A 327 -168.47 -36.29 21.22
C GLU A 327 -167.46 -37.48 21.29
N LYS A 328 -167.79 -38.66 21.83
CA LYS A 328 -169.06 -39.24 22.34
C LYS A 328 -168.80 -40.14 23.57
N GLN A 329 -169.78 -40.33 24.44
CA GLN A 329 -169.71 -41.33 25.51
C GLN A 329 -170.17 -42.70 25.02
N GLU A 330 -169.40 -43.75 25.30
CA GLU A 330 -169.91 -45.13 25.33
C GLU A 330 -169.19 -45.94 26.41
N SER A 331 -169.75 -47.08 26.83
CA SER A 331 -169.42 -47.70 28.12
C SER A 331 -168.08 -48.45 28.13
N PHE A 332 -167.27 -48.14 29.15
CA PHE A 332 -166.07 -48.86 29.65
C PHE A 332 -165.66 -50.17 28.96
N PRO A 333 -164.34 -50.28 28.68
CA PRO A 333 -163.56 -51.11 29.60
C PRO A 333 -162.47 -50.32 30.34
N ARG A 334 -162.61 -50.22 31.68
CA ARG A 334 -161.64 -49.58 32.59
C ARG A 334 -160.19 -50.07 32.38
N LYS A 335 -160.04 -51.34 31.96
CA LYS A 335 -158.77 -52.00 31.66
C LYS A 335 -157.96 -51.36 30.53
N GLU A 336 -158.60 -50.72 29.54
CA GLU A 336 -157.89 -50.11 28.41
C GLU A 336 -157.29 -48.75 28.80
N LEU A 337 -158.04 -47.96 29.57
CA LEU A 337 -157.52 -46.73 30.19
C LEU A 337 -156.36 -47.05 31.15
N GLU A 338 -156.51 -48.11 31.94
CA GLU A 338 -155.49 -48.59 32.88
C GLU A 338 -154.23 -49.11 32.16
N GLN A 339 -154.38 -49.82 31.03
CA GLN A 339 -153.26 -50.17 30.14
C GLN A 339 -152.64 -48.95 29.47
N SER A 340 -153.41 -47.96 29.03
CA SER A 340 -152.86 -46.74 28.42
C SER A 340 -152.10 -45.88 29.43
N LEU A 341 -152.56 -45.83 30.68
CA LEU A 341 -151.84 -45.18 31.79
C LEU A 341 -150.56 -45.93 32.11
N GLN A 342 -150.56 -47.27 32.15
CA GLN A 342 -149.34 -48.07 32.35
C GLN A 342 -148.34 -47.91 31.19
N ARG A 343 -148.81 -47.74 29.95
CA ARG A 343 -147.95 -47.38 28.80
C ARG A 343 -147.37 -45.97 28.98
N LEU A 344 -148.21 -44.97 29.23
CA LEU A 344 -147.76 -43.58 29.48
C LEU A 344 -146.77 -43.50 30.64
N GLU A 345 -146.97 -44.28 31.71
CA GLU A 345 -146.06 -44.35 32.86
C GLU A 345 -144.74 -45.05 32.49
N LYS A 346 -144.76 -46.10 31.67
CA LYS A 346 -143.55 -46.73 31.13
C LYS A 346 -142.79 -45.73 30.26
N ASP A 347 -143.46 -45.06 29.33
CA ASP A 347 -142.86 -44.12 28.38
C ASP A 347 -142.32 -42.86 29.09
N LEU A 348 -143.01 -42.41 30.14
CA LEU A 348 -142.54 -41.33 31.03
C LEU A 348 -141.31 -41.76 31.86
N LYS A 349 -141.23 -43.02 32.29
CA LYS A 349 -140.01 -43.59 32.92
C LYS A 349 -138.90 -43.86 31.90
N GLU A 350 -139.22 -44.14 30.64
CA GLU A 350 -138.27 -44.33 29.54
C GLU A 350 -137.61 -42.99 29.18
N THR A 351 -138.42 -41.97 28.87
CA THR A 351 -137.97 -40.59 28.61
C THR A 351 -137.27 -39.94 29.81
N GLN A 352 -137.61 -40.30 31.06
CA GLN A 352 -136.81 -39.94 32.24
C GLN A 352 -135.40 -40.55 32.18
N ARG A 353 -135.28 -41.87 31.93
CA ARG A 353 -133.97 -42.54 31.79
C ARG A 353 -133.16 -41.99 30.62
N GLU A 354 -133.80 -41.63 29.51
CA GLU A 354 -133.14 -41.01 28.36
C GLU A 354 -132.66 -39.59 28.67
N ARG A 355 -133.49 -38.76 29.30
CA ARG A 355 -133.10 -37.43 29.81
C ARG A 355 -131.92 -37.53 30.76
N ASP A 356 -131.90 -38.50 31.66
CA ASP A 356 -130.84 -38.64 32.65
C ASP A 356 -129.56 -39.28 32.05
N LYS A 357 -129.66 -40.16 31.04
CA LYS A 357 -128.52 -40.54 30.16
C LYS A 357 -127.96 -39.32 29.42
N ALA A 358 -128.82 -38.48 28.84
CA ALA A 358 -128.41 -37.27 28.12
C ALA A 358 -127.76 -36.24 29.06
N ARG A 359 -128.24 -36.12 30.31
CA ARG A 359 -127.58 -35.33 31.37
C ARG A 359 -126.22 -35.91 31.77
N GLN A 360 -126.08 -37.23 31.88
CA GLN A 360 -124.77 -37.86 32.12
C GLN A 360 -123.80 -37.64 30.95
N GLN A 361 -124.27 -37.72 29.70
CA GLN A 361 -123.47 -37.39 28.51
C GLN A 361 -123.09 -35.90 28.48
N LEU A 362 -124.03 -34.98 28.77
CA LEU A 362 -123.78 -33.54 28.88
C LEU A 362 -122.73 -33.24 29.95
N ASN A 363 -122.81 -33.88 31.12
CA ASN A 363 -121.86 -33.69 32.21
C ASN A 363 -120.48 -34.24 31.84
N ARG A 364 -120.39 -35.41 31.18
CA ARG A 364 -119.11 -35.93 30.64
C ARG A 364 -118.52 -35.01 29.59
N LEU A 365 -119.33 -34.47 28.68
CA LEU A 365 -118.85 -33.55 27.64
C LEU A 365 -118.36 -32.23 28.26
N LYS A 366 -119.08 -31.69 29.25
CA LYS A 366 -118.65 -30.51 30.02
C LYS A 366 -117.35 -30.77 30.79
N GLN A 367 -117.22 -31.93 31.42
CA GLN A 367 -116.00 -32.29 32.14
C GLN A 367 -114.82 -32.44 31.18
N HIS A 368 -114.98 -33.15 30.06
CA HIS A 368 -113.93 -33.26 29.02
C HIS A 368 -113.59 -31.90 28.40
N LEU A 369 -114.55 -30.99 28.23
CA LEU A 369 -114.28 -29.64 27.77
C LEU A 369 -113.47 -28.84 28.81
N LEU A 370 -113.80 -28.96 30.09
CA LEU A 370 -113.06 -28.33 31.18
C LEU A 370 -111.64 -28.91 31.33
N GLU A 371 -111.50 -30.24 31.24
CA GLU A 371 -110.21 -30.95 31.28
C GLU A 371 -109.33 -30.55 30.09
N LYS A 372 -109.90 -30.38 28.90
CA LYS A 372 -109.18 -29.83 27.74
C LYS A 372 -108.83 -28.35 27.93
N GLU A 373 -109.73 -27.54 28.48
CA GLU A 373 -109.49 -26.12 28.76
C GLU A 373 -108.35 -25.95 29.78
N THR A 374 -108.26 -26.81 30.80
CA THR A 374 -107.10 -26.85 31.71
C THR A 374 -105.83 -27.36 31.03
N GLU A 375 -105.88 -28.42 30.22
CA GLU A 375 -104.69 -28.95 29.50
C GLU A 375 -104.17 -27.94 28.46
N GLU A 376 -105.05 -27.14 27.86
CA GLU A 376 -104.71 -26.06 26.92
C GLU A 376 -104.18 -24.82 27.65
N SER A 377 -104.68 -24.52 28.86
CA SER A 377 -104.11 -23.49 29.75
C SER A 377 -102.72 -23.86 30.26
N GLU A 378 -102.53 -25.09 30.76
CA GLU A 378 -101.24 -25.59 31.25
C GLU A 378 -100.18 -25.52 30.14
N LYS A 379 -100.52 -25.86 28.90
CA LYS A 379 -99.62 -25.70 27.75
C LYS A 379 -99.33 -24.24 27.39
N MET A 380 -100.31 -23.34 27.51
CA MET A 380 -100.06 -21.90 27.33
C MET A 380 -99.12 -21.35 28.42
N ASP A 381 -99.20 -21.87 29.64
CA ASP A 381 -98.28 -21.51 30.74
C ASP A 381 -96.87 -22.13 30.54
N GLU A 382 -96.76 -23.36 30.04
CA GLU A 382 -95.50 -24.00 29.63
C GLU A 382 -94.84 -23.25 28.46
N ASP A 383 -95.57 -22.97 27.38
CA ASP A 383 -95.09 -22.18 26.24
C ASP A 383 -94.68 -20.76 26.68
N SER A 384 -95.42 -20.14 27.61
CA SER A 384 -95.07 -18.81 28.14
C SER A 384 -93.77 -18.83 28.94
N GLN A 385 -93.53 -19.88 29.74
CA GLN A 385 -92.26 -20.08 30.45
C GLN A 385 -91.11 -20.30 29.45
N LEU A 386 -91.29 -21.18 28.45
CA LEU A 386 -90.28 -21.44 27.41
C LEU A 386 -89.93 -20.19 26.61
N ILE A 387 -90.93 -19.38 26.24
CA ILE A 387 -90.73 -18.09 25.53
C ILE A 387 -89.91 -17.12 26.40
N GLU A 388 -90.11 -17.10 27.71
CA GLU A 388 -89.40 -16.21 28.62
C GLU A 388 -87.96 -16.68 28.89
N GLU A 389 -87.72 -17.99 29.03
CA GLU A 389 -86.36 -18.56 29.05
C GLU A 389 -85.60 -18.26 27.74
N LEU A 390 -86.28 -18.37 26.59
CA LEU A 390 -85.70 -18.02 25.28
C LEU A 390 -85.41 -16.51 25.15
N ARG A 391 -86.18 -15.63 25.79
CA ARG A 391 -85.86 -14.19 25.87
C ARG A 391 -84.64 -13.94 26.74
N GLN A 392 -84.61 -14.47 27.96
CA GLN A 392 -83.51 -14.27 28.90
C GLN A 392 -82.18 -14.80 28.34
N THR A 393 -82.19 -15.97 27.71
CA THR A 393 -81.01 -16.51 27.02
C THR A 393 -80.59 -15.68 25.81
N ASN A 394 -81.53 -15.13 25.03
CA ASN A 394 -81.21 -14.22 23.92
C ASN A 394 -80.62 -12.88 24.41
N GLU A 395 -81.13 -12.32 25.51
CA GLU A 395 -80.63 -11.07 26.09
C GLU A 395 -79.26 -11.25 26.76
N TYR A 396 -79.03 -12.39 27.42
CA TYR A 396 -77.70 -12.79 27.88
C TYR A 396 -76.71 -12.91 26.72
N GLN A 397 -77.08 -13.59 25.62
CA GLN A 397 -76.25 -13.69 24.42
C GLN A 397 -75.96 -12.32 23.79
N ARG A 398 -76.95 -11.43 23.67
CA ARG A 398 -76.76 -10.05 23.19
C ARG A 398 -75.79 -9.28 24.09
N SER A 399 -75.88 -9.45 25.40
CA SER A 399 -74.99 -8.82 26.37
C SER A 399 -73.54 -9.33 26.24
N GLN A 400 -73.37 -10.65 26.07
CA GLN A 400 -72.08 -11.29 25.84
C GLN A 400 -71.46 -10.85 24.50
N ILE A 401 -72.23 -10.83 23.41
CA ILE A 401 -71.79 -10.33 22.09
C ILE A 401 -71.37 -8.86 22.21
N SER A 402 -72.19 -8.03 22.87
CA SER A 402 -71.87 -6.61 23.08
C SER A 402 -70.60 -6.39 23.92
N GLN A 403 -70.27 -7.31 24.83
CA GLN A 403 -69.02 -7.28 25.59
C GLN A 403 -67.82 -7.73 24.73
N LEU A 404 -67.96 -8.81 23.97
CA LEU A 404 -66.93 -9.31 23.05
C LEU A 404 -66.61 -8.29 21.95
N GLU A 405 -67.62 -7.61 21.40
CA GLU A 405 -67.42 -6.50 20.47
C GLU A 405 -66.62 -5.35 21.10
N ARG A 406 -66.91 -4.99 22.34
CA ARG A 406 -66.19 -3.93 23.06
C ARG A 406 -64.73 -4.31 23.31
N THR A 407 -64.46 -5.54 23.75
CA THR A 407 -63.08 -6.01 23.94
C THR A 407 -62.33 -6.16 22.61
N LEU A 408 -62.98 -6.58 21.52
CA LEU A 408 -62.38 -6.65 20.19
C LEU A 408 -62.05 -5.26 19.63
N LYS A 409 -62.97 -4.29 19.75
CA LYS A 409 -62.74 -2.89 19.36
C LYS A 409 -61.58 -2.27 20.15
N GLN A 410 -61.49 -2.56 21.45
CA GLN A 410 -60.36 -2.13 22.29
C GLN A 410 -59.04 -2.84 21.91
N ALA A 411 -59.06 -4.14 21.62
CA ALA A 411 -57.89 -4.88 21.17
C ALA A 411 -57.34 -4.36 19.83
N MET A 412 -58.22 -4.03 18.88
CA MET A 412 -57.85 -3.40 17.61
C MET A 412 -57.23 -2.01 17.79
N ALA A 413 -57.78 -1.17 18.67
CA ALA A 413 -57.21 0.14 18.99
C ALA A 413 -55.79 -0.01 19.59
N ASN A 414 -55.66 -0.85 20.63
CA ASN A 414 -54.37 -1.16 21.25
C ASN A 414 -53.36 -1.74 20.24
N GLN A 415 -53.81 -2.52 19.25
CA GLN A 415 -52.95 -3.09 18.21
C GLN A 415 -52.42 -2.01 17.26
N GLU A 416 -53.26 -1.07 16.83
CA GLU A 416 -52.83 0.04 15.96
C GLU A 416 -51.94 1.03 16.72
N ASP A 417 -52.22 1.33 17.99
CA ASP A 417 -51.34 2.15 18.84
C ASP A 417 -49.95 1.52 19.01
N ASN A 418 -49.89 0.20 19.26
CA ASN A 418 -48.62 -0.54 19.33
C ASN A 418 -47.89 -0.53 17.98
N ARG A 419 -48.62 -0.65 16.85
CA ARG A 419 -48.05 -0.55 15.51
C ARG A 419 -47.47 0.85 15.24
N LEU A 420 -48.21 1.92 15.53
CA LEU A 420 -47.75 3.30 15.37
C LEU A 420 -46.54 3.61 16.26
N SER A 421 -46.50 3.05 17.47
CA SER A 421 -45.34 3.12 18.38
C SER A 421 -44.12 2.41 17.77
N ASN A 422 -44.30 1.19 17.25
CA ASN A 422 -43.25 0.42 16.57
C ASN A 422 -42.75 1.13 15.29
N ASP A 423 -43.64 1.65 14.45
CA ASP A 423 -43.29 2.41 13.24
C ASP A 423 -42.50 3.70 13.57
N ASN A 424 -42.78 4.34 14.71
CA ASN A 424 -42.01 5.47 15.24
C ASN A 424 -40.64 5.03 15.77
N GLN A 425 -40.54 3.90 16.46
CA GLN A 425 -39.27 3.33 16.90
C GLN A 425 -38.39 2.91 15.71
N ASN A 426 -38.96 2.23 14.71
CA ASN A 426 -38.27 1.86 13.47
C ASN A 426 -37.77 3.08 12.69
N ARG A 427 -38.54 4.18 12.68
CA ARG A 427 -38.08 5.44 12.09
C ARG A 427 -36.86 6.01 12.82
N LYS A 428 -36.90 6.09 14.16
CA LYS A 428 -35.77 6.56 14.98
C LYS A 428 -34.54 5.68 14.84
N LEU A 429 -34.71 4.35 14.81
CA LEU A 429 -33.62 3.41 14.56
C LEU A 429 -33.02 3.60 13.17
N LYS A 430 -33.84 3.85 12.15
CA LYS A 430 -33.35 4.17 10.80
C LYS A 430 -32.59 5.50 10.80
N GLU A 431 -33.13 6.54 11.42
CA GLU A 431 -32.46 7.84 11.57
C GLU A 431 -31.09 7.67 12.24
N THR A 432 -30.96 6.90 13.32
CA THR A 432 -29.65 6.64 13.95
C THR A 432 -28.71 5.79 13.11
N ILE A 433 -29.22 4.85 12.30
CA ILE A 433 -28.42 4.08 11.33
C ILE A 433 -27.88 4.99 10.23
N ASP A 434 -28.71 5.86 9.66
CA ASP A 434 -28.31 6.79 8.61
C ASP A 434 -27.28 7.82 9.14
N ASP A 435 -27.45 8.27 10.39
CA ASP A 435 -26.51 9.15 11.10
C ASP A 435 -25.15 8.47 11.40
N LEU A 436 -25.17 7.17 11.75
CA LEU A 436 -23.96 6.35 11.93
C LEU A 436 -23.26 6.05 10.60
N ASN A 437 -24.01 5.80 9.52
CA ASN A 437 -23.47 5.62 8.18
C ASN A 437 -22.79 6.90 7.67
N LEU A 438 -23.36 8.08 7.95
CA LEU A 438 -22.75 9.37 7.64
C LEU A 438 -21.43 9.58 8.41
N LYS A 439 -21.43 9.27 9.72
CA LYS A 439 -20.21 9.30 10.55
C LYS A 439 -19.13 8.35 10.02
N LEU A 440 -19.48 7.10 9.71
CA LEU A 440 -18.58 6.10 9.12
C LEU A 440 -17.99 6.58 7.78
N THR A 441 -18.83 7.15 6.90
CA THR A 441 -18.39 7.69 5.60
C THR A 441 -17.40 8.84 5.78
N ASN A 442 -17.63 9.73 6.75
CA ASN A 442 -16.69 10.82 7.07
C ASN A 442 -15.37 10.30 7.67
N CYS A 443 -15.41 9.26 8.50
CA CYS A 443 -14.20 8.59 9.01
C CYS A 443 -13.40 7.93 7.88
N LEU A 444 -14.06 7.19 6.98
CA LEU A 444 -13.42 6.57 5.81
C LEU A 444 -12.76 7.61 4.92
N ARG A 445 -13.45 8.70 4.57
CA ARG A 445 -12.89 9.83 3.80
C ARG A 445 -11.70 10.50 4.48
N THR A 446 -11.69 10.55 5.82
CA THR A 446 -10.56 11.08 6.60
C THR A 446 -9.35 10.13 6.54
N ILE A 447 -9.59 8.83 6.61
CA ILE A 447 -8.56 7.79 6.44
C ILE A 447 -7.99 7.82 5.02
N GLU A 448 -8.82 7.95 3.99
CA GLU A 448 -8.39 8.11 2.59
C GLU A 448 -7.50 9.35 2.41
N SER A 449 -7.88 10.50 2.98
CA SER A 449 -7.04 11.71 2.99
C SER A 449 -5.68 11.45 3.63
N LYS A 450 -5.66 10.77 4.78
CA LYS A 450 -4.41 10.44 5.50
C LYS A 450 -3.56 9.42 4.76
N ASN A 451 -4.16 8.47 4.03
CA ASN A 451 -3.44 7.54 3.18
C ASN A 451 -2.77 8.25 1.98
N VAL A 452 -3.43 9.27 1.41
CA VAL A 452 -2.83 10.13 0.36
C VAL A 452 -1.69 10.99 0.94
N GLU A 453 -1.86 11.56 2.14
CA GLU A 453 -0.78 12.27 2.84
C GLU A 453 0.43 11.36 3.11
N LEU A 454 0.21 10.14 3.61
CA LEU A 454 1.27 9.16 3.85
C LEU A 454 1.97 8.72 2.56
N LEU A 455 1.24 8.48 1.46
CA LEU A 455 1.82 8.15 0.16
C LEU A 455 2.68 9.29 -0.40
N ASN A 456 2.24 10.54 -0.24
CA ASN A 456 3.00 11.73 -0.62
C ASN A 456 4.28 11.86 0.21
N LEU A 457 4.21 11.64 1.53
CA LEU A 457 5.37 11.66 2.43
C LEU A 457 6.36 10.51 2.12
N GLN A 458 5.87 9.31 1.85
CA GLN A 458 6.70 8.17 1.42
C GLN A 458 7.40 8.47 0.07
N THR A 459 6.69 9.11 -0.86
CA THR A 459 7.26 9.53 -2.15
C THR A 459 8.35 10.59 -1.96
N ALA A 460 8.11 11.59 -1.09
CA ALA A 460 9.11 12.60 -0.75
C ALA A 460 10.34 12.01 -0.04
N LEU A 461 10.16 11.05 0.88
CA LEU A 461 11.26 10.32 1.50
C LEU A 461 12.06 9.52 0.47
N GLY A 462 11.40 8.84 -0.48
CA GLY A 462 12.08 8.18 -1.60
C GLY A 462 12.90 9.14 -2.47
N GLN A 463 12.39 10.35 -2.72
CA GLN A 463 13.12 11.40 -3.41
C GLN A 463 14.34 11.88 -2.60
N TYR A 464 14.21 12.09 -1.29
CA TYR A 464 15.34 12.46 -0.44
C TYR A 464 16.41 11.36 -0.37
N TYR A 465 16.05 10.08 -0.33
CA TYR A 465 17.04 9.00 -0.40
C TYR A 465 17.80 9.00 -1.74
N ALA A 466 17.11 9.21 -2.86
CA ALA A 466 17.76 9.35 -4.17
C ALA A 466 18.65 10.62 -4.27
N GLU A 467 18.24 11.74 -3.65
CA GLU A 467 19.05 12.96 -3.58
C GLU A 467 20.31 12.76 -2.70
N ILE A 468 20.20 12.04 -1.58
CA ILE A 468 21.33 11.67 -0.72
C ILE A 468 22.30 10.76 -1.48
N GLU A 469 21.81 9.73 -2.17
CA GLU A 469 22.64 8.84 -2.98
C GLU A 469 23.35 9.60 -4.10
N ALA A 470 22.64 10.44 -4.85
CA ALA A 470 23.23 11.30 -5.88
C ALA A 470 24.27 12.26 -5.31
N LYS A 471 24.02 12.86 -4.13
CA LYS A 471 24.99 13.70 -3.42
C LYS A 471 26.25 12.93 -3.05
N GLU A 472 26.12 11.70 -2.53
CA GLU A 472 27.30 10.87 -2.25
C GLU A 472 28.08 10.53 -3.52
N HIS A 473 27.40 10.25 -4.64
CA HIS A 473 28.07 10.04 -5.93
C HIS A 473 28.90 11.28 -6.32
N PHE A 474 28.34 12.48 -6.26
CA PHE A 474 29.08 13.72 -6.51
C PHE A 474 30.21 13.98 -5.49
N GLU A 475 30.06 13.60 -4.22
CA GLU A 475 31.14 13.70 -3.23
C GLU A 475 32.29 12.74 -3.52
N ARG A 476 32.00 11.52 -4.00
CA ARG A 476 33.01 10.55 -4.47
C ARG A 476 33.74 11.07 -5.72
N GLU A 477 33.02 11.60 -6.71
CA GLU A 477 33.60 12.22 -7.90
C GLU A 477 34.48 13.45 -7.55
N LEU A 478 34.01 14.30 -6.63
CA LEU A 478 34.76 15.46 -6.13
C LEU A 478 36.08 15.05 -5.45
N LEU A 479 36.10 13.92 -4.74
CA LEU A 479 37.32 13.37 -4.13
C LEU A 479 38.31 12.86 -5.20
N VAL A 480 37.83 12.16 -6.23
CA VAL A 480 38.67 11.72 -7.36
C VAL A 480 39.26 12.93 -8.10
N ALA A 481 38.45 13.94 -8.44
CA ALA A 481 38.91 15.15 -9.10
C ALA A 481 39.93 15.95 -8.27
N LYS A 482 39.82 15.93 -6.92
CA LYS A 482 40.81 16.53 -6.01
C LYS A 482 42.13 15.75 -5.99
N ASP A 483 42.10 14.43 -6.02
CA ASP A 483 43.29 13.59 -6.11
C ASP A 483 44.00 13.74 -7.47
N GLU A 484 43.24 13.79 -8.57
CA GLU A 484 43.79 14.12 -9.89
C GLU A 484 44.43 15.51 -9.93
N LEU A 485 43.79 16.53 -9.33
CA LEU A 485 44.36 17.86 -9.20
C LEU A 485 45.65 17.85 -8.35
N MET A 486 45.70 17.07 -7.26
CA MET A 486 46.91 16.89 -6.46
C MET A 486 48.03 16.18 -7.23
N LYS A 487 47.71 15.17 -8.04
CA LYS A 487 48.66 14.48 -8.94
C LYS A 487 49.20 15.42 -10.03
N LEU A 488 48.34 16.25 -10.64
CA LEU A 488 48.75 17.26 -11.62
C LEU A 488 49.61 18.36 -10.98
N ASN A 489 49.28 18.82 -9.77
CA ASN A 489 50.09 19.78 -9.02
C ASN A 489 51.43 19.18 -8.53
N GLY A 490 51.49 17.86 -8.30
CA GLY A 490 52.76 17.13 -8.13
C GLY A 490 53.62 17.23 -9.39
N ARG A 491 53.10 16.76 -10.53
CA ARG A 491 53.78 16.81 -11.84
C ARG A 491 54.20 18.23 -12.24
N LEU A 492 53.41 19.24 -11.90
CA LEU A 492 53.73 20.65 -12.16
C LEU A 492 54.94 21.10 -11.33
N ARG A 493 55.00 20.77 -10.03
CA ARG A 493 56.17 21.07 -9.18
C ARG A 493 57.42 20.34 -9.65
N ASP A 494 57.32 19.06 -10.02
CA ASP A 494 58.42 18.30 -10.61
C ASP A 494 58.98 18.97 -11.87
N ALA A 495 58.10 19.47 -12.75
CA ALA A 495 58.48 20.18 -13.96
C ALA A 495 59.14 21.54 -13.65
N ASP A 496 58.60 22.27 -12.67
CA ASP A 496 59.13 23.53 -12.16
C ASP A 496 60.53 23.39 -11.56
N GLU A 497 60.80 22.30 -10.82
CA GLU A 497 62.11 22.00 -10.24
C GLU A 497 63.14 21.59 -11.32
N ARG A 498 62.73 20.80 -12.32
CA ARG A 498 63.57 20.50 -13.51
C ARG A 498 63.85 21.74 -14.36
N LEU A 499 62.89 22.65 -14.47
CA LEU A 499 63.08 23.94 -15.13
C LEU A 499 64.09 24.80 -14.36
N LYS A 500 63.99 24.84 -13.02
CA LYS A 500 64.93 25.55 -12.14
C LYS A 500 66.35 24.95 -12.18
N SER A 501 66.50 23.62 -12.25
CA SER A 501 67.83 23.00 -12.40
C SER A 501 68.43 23.28 -13.77
N SER A 502 67.67 23.10 -14.86
CA SER A 502 68.12 23.41 -16.22
C SER A 502 68.45 24.89 -16.41
N ASN A 503 67.74 25.80 -15.72
CA ASN A 503 68.07 27.23 -15.75
C ASN A 503 69.39 27.53 -15.02
N LYS A 504 69.62 26.94 -13.84
CA LYS A 504 70.92 27.05 -13.16
C LYS A 504 72.06 26.48 -13.99
N GLU A 505 71.87 25.35 -14.67
CA GLU A 505 72.84 24.77 -15.60
C GLU A 505 73.16 25.72 -16.78
N LYS A 506 72.15 26.44 -17.32
CA LYS A 506 72.34 27.46 -18.35
C LYS A 506 73.07 28.71 -17.82
N GLU A 507 72.78 29.13 -16.60
CA GLU A 507 73.50 30.23 -15.92
C GLU A 507 74.98 29.85 -15.70
N ASP A 508 75.24 28.63 -15.25
CA ASP A 508 76.58 28.06 -15.11
C ASP A 508 77.34 27.97 -16.45
N LEU A 509 76.66 27.52 -17.51
CA LEU A 509 77.24 27.38 -18.85
C LEU A 509 77.51 28.75 -19.49
N THR A 510 76.63 29.73 -19.31
CA THR A 510 76.84 31.10 -19.80
C THR A 510 77.93 31.82 -19.01
N ALA A 511 78.04 31.60 -17.70
CA ALA A 511 79.17 32.09 -16.91
C ALA A 511 80.52 31.51 -17.39
N LYS A 512 80.57 30.19 -17.65
CA LYS A 512 81.74 29.49 -18.22
C LYS A 512 82.07 30.00 -19.64
N LEU A 513 81.06 30.26 -20.47
CA LEU A 513 81.23 30.85 -21.80
C LEU A 513 81.84 32.26 -21.72
N VAL A 514 81.29 33.15 -20.90
CA VAL A 514 81.82 34.51 -20.68
C VAL A 514 83.25 34.48 -20.11
N GLN A 515 83.60 33.49 -19.28
CA GLN A 515 84.98 33.30 -18.84
C GLN A 515 85.91 32.85 -19.98
N ALA A 516 85.46 31.91 -20.83
CA ALA A 516 86.20 31.46 -22.00
C ALA A 516 86.39 32.59 -23.03
N GLU A 517 85.38 33.42 -23.27
CA GLU A 517 85.45 34.60 -24.13
C GLU A 517 86.46 35.64 -23.62
N LYS A 518 86.48 35.92 -22.31
CA LYS A 518 87.50 36.79 -21.69
C LYS A 518 88.91 36.25 -21.88
N VAL A 519 89.12 34.95 -21.62
CA VAL A 519 90.42 34.30 -21.81
C VAL A 519 90.83 34.28 -23.29
N ALA A 520 89.90 34.08 -24.22
CA ALA A 520 90.15 34.15 -25.65
C ALA A 520 90.51 35.58 -26.11
N ALA A 521 89.85 36.61 -25.56
CA ALA A 521 90.18 38.01 -25.81
C ALA A 521 91.57 38.37 -25.26
N GLU A 522 91.93 37.91 -24.06
CA GLU A 522 93.29 38.04 -23.52
C GLU A 522 94.33 37.36 -24.41
N TRP A 523 94.10 36.12 -24.85
CA TRP A 523 95.01 35.43 -25.75
C TRP A 523 95.14 36.15 -27.09
N LYS A 524 94.04 36.65 -27.67
CA LYS A 524 94.06 37.46 -28.90
C LYS A 524 94.90 38.74 -28.73
N ASN A 525 94.78 39.42 -27.58
CA ASN A 525 95.60 40.60 -27.27
C ASN A 525 97.09 40.24 -27.09
N ARG A 526 97.40 39.10 -26.46
CA ARG A 526 98.78 38.58 -26.36
C ARG A 526 99.36 38.23 -27.73
N VAL A 527 98.58 37.58 -28.60
CA VAL A 527 98.97 37.26 -29.99
C VAL A 527 99.23 38.54 -30.78
N SER A 528 98.31 39.51 -30.76
CA SER A 528 98.50 40.82 -31.43
C SER A 528 99.79 41.52 -30.98
N LYS A 529 100.11 41.48 -29.68
CA LYS A 529 101.37 42.04 -29.17
C LYS A 529 102.60 41.27 -29.66
N VAL A 530 102.55 39.93 -29.69
CA VAL A 530 103.63 39.10 -30.23
C VAL A 530 103.79 39.32 -31.74
N GLU A 531 102.71 39.54 -32.48
CA GLU A 531 102.73 39.88 -33.91
C GLU A 531 103.36 41.26 -34.15
N GLU A 532 103.01 42.26 -33.34
CA GLU A 532 103.68 43.58 -33.36
C GLU A 532 105.18 43.47 -33.06
N ASP A 533 105.57 42.71 -32.03
CA ASP A 533 106.96 42.56 -31.64
C ASP A 533 107.74 41.73 -32.68
N ASN A 534 107.12 40.73 -33.31
CA ASN A 534 107.67 40.03 -34.47
C ASN A 534 107.86 40.98 -35.66
N ALA A 535 106.91 41.88 -35.91
CA ALA A 535 107.03 42.90 -36.96
C ALA A 535 108.11 43.96 -36.65
N LYS A 536 108.35 44.27 -35.36
CA LYS A 536 109.50 45.11 -34.92
C LYS A 536 110.83 44.38 -35.19
N VAL A 537 110.94 43.11 -34.82
CA VAL A 537 112.12 42.27 -35.09
C VAL A 537 112.39 42.12 -36.58
N ARG A 538 111.37 41.87 -37.41
CA ARG A 538 111.49 41.82 -38.88
C ARG A 538 112.04 43.13 -39.45
N ARG A 539 111.51 44.29 -39.05
CA ARG A 539 112.02 45.60 -39.49
C ARG A 539 113.48 45.84 -39.08
N VAL A 540 113.89 45.41 -37.88
CA VAL A 540 115.30 45.50 -37.44
C VAL A 540 116.21 44.55 -38.24
N LEU A 541 115.73 43.34 -38.54
CA LEU A 541 116.44 42.36 -39.37
C LEU A 541 116.57 42.83 -40.83
N GLU A 542 115.52 43.42 -41.41
CA GLU A 542 115.54 44.02 -42.75
C GLU A 542 116.54 45.19 -42.80
N GLN A 543 116.58 46.04 -41.77
CA GLN A 543 117.57 47.12 -41.64
C GLN A 543 119.00 46.60 -41.52
N SER A 544 119.25 45.55 -40.71
CA SER A 544 120.59 44.98 -40.55
C SER A 544 121.05 44.24 -41.81
N MET A 545 120.15 43.51 -42.48
CA MET A 545 120.41 42.88 -43.79
C MET A 545 120.71 43.95 -44.86
N THR A 546 119.97 45.05 -44.88
CA THR A 546 120.22 46.17 -45.80
C THR A 546 121.59 46.82 -45.54
N ARG A 547 121.98 46.99 -44.27
CA ARG A 547 123.31 47.48 -43.89
C ARG A 547 124.43 46.51 -44.30
N LEU A 548 124.23 45.21 -44.09
CA LEU A 548 125.22 44.18 -44.44
C LEU A 548 125.38 44.06 -45.96
N ASN A 549 124.28 44.00 -46.71
CA ASN A 549 124.32 44.00 -48.18
C ASN A 549 125.03 45.25 -48.73
N ARG A 550 124.80 46.43 -48.14
CA ARG A 550 125.49 47.66 -48.53
C ARG A 550 127.00 47.59 -48.28
N MET A 551 127.44 46.96 -47.20
CA MET A 551 128.87 46.73 -46.92
C MET A 551 129.49 45.61 -47.77
N SER A 552 128.69 44.63 -48.22
CA SER A 552 129.15 43.50 -49.03
C SER A 552 129.31 43.81 -50.53
N VAL A 553 128.74 44.92 -51.02
CA VAL A 553 128.81 45.32 -52.44
C VAL A 553 130.09 46.10 -52.75
N GLU A 554 130.81 46.62 -51.74
CA GLU A 554 131.95 47.53 -51.93
C GLU A 554 133.33 46.83 -52.00
N SER A 555 133.43 45.50 -51.85
CA SER A 555 134.71 44.76 -51.75
C SER A 555 135.11 43.90 -52.97
N ASP A 556 134.16 43.44 -53.80
CA ASP A 556 134.32 42.15 -54.51
C ASP A 556 134.72 42.23 -56.00
N ASN A 557 135.29 43.35 -56.49
CA ASN A 557 135.57 43.52 -57.94
C ASN A 557 136.85 44.29 -58.33
N LEU A 558 137.97 44.12 -57.59
CA LEU A 558 139.27 44.72 -57.95
C LEU A 558 140.46 43.74 -57.79
N VAL A 559 140.70 42.89 -58.80
CA VAL A 559 142.00 42.21 -58.95
C VAL A 559 143.04 43.23 -59.43
N ASP A 560 144.12 43.44 -58.67
CA ASP A 560 145.14 44.45 -59.02
C ASP A 560 145.77 44.15 -60.39
N ARG A 561 145.57 45.08 -61.32
CA ARG A 561 146.12 45.09 -62.68
C ARG A 561 147.65 44.86 -62.69
N ARG A 562 148.38 45.26 -61.65
CA ARG A 562 149.83 45.01 -61.51
C ARG A 562 150.15 43.51 -61.37
N ILE A 563 149.31 42.75 -60.66
CA ILE A 563 149.47 41.29 -60.49
C ILE A 563 149.24 40.60 -61.83
N VAL A 564 148.16 40.96 -62.54
CA VAL A 564 147.83 40.42 -63.87
C VAL A 564 148.93 40.70 -64.90
N ILE A 565 149.44 41.94 -64.96
CA ILE A 565 150.57 42.29 -65.84
C ILE A 565 151.82 41.48 -65.46
N LYS A 566 152.13 41.34 -64.17
CA LYS A 566 153.34 40.62 -63.73
C LYS A 566 153.27 39.13 -64.08
N LEU A 567 152.11 38.49 -63.95
CA LEU A 567 151.86 37.11 -64.36
C LEU A 567 152.12 36.92 -65.87
N LEU A 568 151.52 37.77 -66.71
CA LEU A 568 151.73 37.78 -68.17
C LEU A 568 153.20 37.96 -68.54
N VAL A 569 153.90 38.90 -67.90
CA VAL A 569 155.35 39.12 -68.13
C VAL A 569 156.17 37.89 -67.75
N THR A 570 155.88 37.23 -66.62
CA THR A 570 156.59 35.99 -66.25
C THR A 570 156.28 34.81 -67.19
N TYR A 571 155.08 34.74 -67.77
CA TYR A 571 154.72 33.68 -68.71
C TYR A 571 155.55 33.76 -70.00
N PHE A 572 155.72 34.96 -70.57
CA PHE A 572 156.58 35.16 -71.74
C PHE A 572 158.07 35.05 -71.39
N GLN A 573 158.52 35.58 -70.24
CA GLN A 573 159.94 35.52 -69.85
C GLN A 573 160.45 34.10 -69.52
N LYS A 574 159.57 33.16 -69.13
CA LYS A 574 159.91 31.77 -68.81
C LYS A 574 159.53 30.76 -69.91
N ASN A 575 159.67 31.12 -71.20
CA ASN A 575 159.41 30.21 -72.33
C ASN A 575 158.08 29.44 -72.22
N HIS A 576 156.98 30.16 -71.90
CA HIS A 576 155.63 29.60 -71.79
C HIS A 576 155.45 28.52 -70.71
N SER A 577 156.14 28.64 -69.57
CA SER A 577 156.04 27.70 -68.44
C SER A 577 154.60 27.45 -67.97
N LYS A 578 154.13 26.20 -68.04
CA LYS A 578 152.74 25.80 -67.70
C LYS A 578 152.28 26.20 -66.30
N GLU A 579 153.18 26.19 -65.31
CA GLU A 579 152.86 26.57 -63.92
C GLU A 579 152.32 28.01 -63.79
N VAL A 580 152.88 28.95 -64.56
CA VAL A 580 152.43 30.35 -64.55
C VAL A 580 151.07 30.48 -65.23
N LEU A 581 150.81 29.67 -66.26
CA LEU A 581 149.51 29.62 -66.95
C LEU A 581 148.41 29.03 -66.05
N ASP A 582 148.70 27.94 -65.32
CA ASP A 582 147.80 27.36 -64.32
C ASP A 582 147.52 28.34 -63.17
N LEU A 583 148.53 29.07 -62.71
CA LEU A 583 148.34 30.15 -61.72
C LEU A 583 147.50 31.30 -62.26
N MET A 584 147.66 31.69 -63.53
CA MET A 584 146.80 32.67 -64.20
C MET A 584 145.34 32.19 -64.31
N VAL A 585 145.11 30.96 -64.76
CA VAL A 585 143.79 30.33 -64.82
C VAL A 585 143.11 30.39 -63.44
N ARG A 586 143.84 30.10 -62.37
CA ARG A 586 143.34 30.07 -61.00
C ARG A 586 143.13 31.47 -60.38
N MET A 587 143.95 32.47 -60.73
CA MET A 587 143.83 33.85 -60.20
C MET A 587 142.90 34.76 -61.00
N LEU A 588 142.73 34.54 -62.30
CA LEU A 588 141.79 35.30 -63.15
C LEU A 588 140.43 34.60 -63.31
N GLY A 589 140.26 33.37 -62.79
CA GLY A 589 138.98 32.66 -62.81
C GLY A 589 138.50 32.29 -64.21
N PHE A 590 139.39 31.79 -65.07
CA PHE A 590 139.05 31.42 -66.46
C PHE A 590 137.96 30.33 -66.51
N SER A 591 137.01 30.47 -67.45
CA SER A 591 135.98 29.46 -67.74
C SER A 591 136.62 28.12 -68.12
N GLU A 592 135.96 27.00 -67.85
CA GLU A 592 136.42 25.67 -68.30
C GLU A 592 136.64 25.64 -69.82
N GLU A 593 135.79 26.35 -70.57
CA GLU A 593 135.87 26.50 -72.03
C GLU A 593 137.12 27.29 -72.47
N ASP A 594 137.62 28.21 -71.64
CA ASP A 594 138.87 28.93 -71.90
C ASP A 594 140.10 28.10 -71.51
N LYS A 595 140.01 27.28 -70.44
CA LYS A 595 141.07 26.31 -70.11
C LYS A 595 141.25 25.29 -71.23
N GLU A 596 140.15 24.86 -71.86
CA GLU A 596 140.14 23.96 -73.01
C GLU A 596 140.78 24.64 -74.24
N ARG A 597 140.43 25.90 -74.53
CA ARG A 597 141.06 26.72 -75.59
C ARG A 597 142.57 26.95 -75.41
N ILE A 598 143.12 26.83 -74.20
CA ILE A 598 144.56 27.03 -73.91
C ILE A 598 145.26 25.71 -73.51
N GLY A 599 144.62 24.54 -73.72
CA GLY A 599 145.28 23.23 -73.69
C GLY A 599 145.74 22.72 -72.31
N VAL A 600 145.07 23.14 -71.22
CA VAL A 600 145.37 22.69 -69.85
C VAL A 600 144.39 21.58 -69.40
N ALA A 601 144.16 20.60 -70.27
CA ALA A 601 143.06 19.65 -70.13
C ALA A 601 143.29 18.52 -69.10
N GLN A 602 142.19 18.12 -68.44
CA GLN A 602 141.82 16.71 -68.20
C GLN A 602 142.63 15.85 -67.18
N GLN A 603 142.41 15.99 -65.85
CA GLN A 603 142.66 14.89 -64.88
C GLN A 603 142.00 15.05 -63.47
N GLY A 604 141.01 14.18 -63.14
CA GLY A 604 140.55 13.80 -61.77
C GLY A 604 139.80 14.84 -60.89
N GLY A 605 138.98 14.46 -59.87
CA GLY A 605 138.44 13.12 -59.55
C GLY A 605 137.86 12.87 -58.11
N GLY A 606 136.64 13.33 -57.79
CA GLY A 606 135.68 12.76 -56.80
C GLY A 606 135.92 12.82 -55.25
N GLY A 607 134.86 12.81 -54.41
CA GLY A 607 134.97 12.50 -52.95
C GLY A 607 133.88 12.94 -51.92
N LYS A 608 133.03 11.99 -51.48
CA LYS A 608 132.17 11.84 -50.25
C LYS A 608 132.37 12.65 -48.93
N GLY A 609 131.26 12.87 -48.18
CA GLY A 609 131.16 13.08 -46.68
C GLY A 609 130.08 14.13 -46.27
N VAL A 610 129.16 14.07 -45.26
CA VAL A 610 128.99 13.42 -43.91
C VAL A 610 129.89 14.08 -42.83
N VAL A 611 129.49 14.65 -41.66
CA VAL A 611 128.64 14.34 -40.44
C VAL A 611 128.22 15.67 -39.70
N ARG A 612 127.53 15.81 -38.52
CA ARG A 612 126.39 15.14 -37.79
C ARG A 612 126.19 15.69 -36.33
N GLY A 613 125.06 16.34 -35.97
CA GLY A 613 124.57 16.56 -34.56
C GLY A 613 125.16 17.76 -33.76
N VAL A 614 124.78 18.09 -32.50
CA VAL A 614 123.87 17.49 -31.46
C VAL A 614 123.37 18.60 -30.45
N LEU A 615 122.47 18.24 -29.49
CA LEU A 615 122.04 18.93 -28.22
C LEU A 615 120.89 20.00 -28.27
N GLY A 616 119.89 20.04 -27.35
CA GLY A 616 119.35 18.99 -26.45
C GLY A 616 118.51 19.41 -25.21
N LEU A 617 117.17 19.14 -25.20
CA LEU A 617 116.27 18.75 -24.07
C LEU A 617 116.14 19.66 -22.79
N PRO A 618 115.24 19.40 -21.79
CA PRO A 618 114.16 18.39 -21.63
C PRO A 618 112.74 18.94 -21.24
N GLY A 619 111.71 18.06 -21.15
CA GLY A 619 110.44 18.36 -20.45
C GLY A 619 109.25 17.40 -20.67
N ARG A 620 109.01 16.46 -19.73
CA ARG A 620 107.75 15.71 -19.48
C ARG A 620 107.52 15.68 -17.95
N PHE A 621 106.33 15.46 -17.37
CA PHE A 621 105.63 14.18 -17.18
C PHE A 621 104.17 14.45 -16.71
N VAL A 622 103.14 13.77 -17.25
CA VAL A 622 102.32 12.68 -16.63
C VAL A 622 101.14 13.12 -15.73
N GLY A 623 99.93 12.59 -16.03
CA GLY A 623 98.80 12.47 -15.09
C GLY A 623 97.42 12.81 -15.68
N GLY A 624 96.43 11.91 -15.56
CA GLY A 624 95.00 12.25 -15.68
C GLY A 624 94.22 11.73 -16.91
N ILE A 625 93.57 10.57 -16.74
CA ILE A 625 92.37 10.10 -17.48
C ILE A 625 91.16 10.97 -17.02
N LEU A 626 89.97 11.13 -17.66
CA LEU A 626 89.21 10.32 -18.62
C LEU A 626 88.07 11.13 -19.28
N GLY A 627 87.69 10.77 -20.52
CA GLY A 627 86.29 10.84 -21.01
C GLY A 627 85.80 12.16 -21.66
N GLY A 628 85.11 12.06 -22.79
CA GLY A 628 84.41 13.20 -23.43
C GLY A 628 84.48 13.26 -24.96
N LYS A 629 83.98 12.24 -25.68
CA LYS A 629 83.82 12.29 -27.15
C LYS A 629 82.36 12.25 -27.57
N SER A 630 81.99 13.14 -28.47
CA SER A 630 80.84 12.95 -29.36
C SER A 630 81.23 11.94 -30.46
N ALA A 631 80.60 10.77 -30.44
CA ALA A 631 80.46 9.79 -31.53
C ALA A 631 79.85 8.51 -30.91
N GLY A 632 78.53 8.36 -30.95
CA GLY A 632 77.84 7.26 -30.26
C GLY A 632 77.82 5.95 -31.06
N SER A 633 78.53 4.93 -30.58
CA SER A 633 78.06 3.54 -30.57
C SER A 633 78.81 2.71 -29.50
N HIS A 634 78.24 1.57 -29.14
CA HIS A 634 78.63 0.66 -28.03
C HIS A 634 79.97 -0.08 -28.30
N ALA A 635 80.57 -0.83 -27.37
CA ALA A 635 80.09 -1.36 -26.07
C ALA A 635 81.22 -1.43 -25.03
N ASN A 636 80.92 -1.76 -23.76
CA ASN A 636 81.92 -2.37 -22.88
C ASN A 636 81.30 -3.28 -21.77
N ALA A 637 81.28 -4.58 -22.03
CA ALA A 637 80.52 -5.56 -21.24
C ALA A 637 81.26 -6.20 -20.06
N ALA A 638 81.22 -5.53 -18.90
CA ALA A 638 81.35 -6.15 -17.59
C ALA A 638 80.74 -5.21 -16.52
N ALA A 639 79.44 -5.25 -16.22
CA ALA A 639 78.43 -6.26 -16.53
C ALA A 639 77.21 -5.70 -17.31
N SER A 640 76.43 -6.60 -17.91
CA SER A 640 75.14 -6.32 -18.59
C SER A 640 75.16 -5.53 -19.91
N ASP A 641 76.25 -5.55 -20.67
CA ASP A 641 76.37 -4.82 -21.97
C ASP A 641 76.76 -5.76 -23.15
N ASN A 642 76.51 -7.08 -23.01
CA ASN A 642 76.99 -8.13 -23.91
C ASN A 642 75.88 -8.68 -24.83
N GLN A 643 75.12 -7.78 -25.48
CA GLN A 643 74.24 -8.14 -26.60
C GLN A 643 74.92 -7.74 -27.91
N SER A 644 75.13 -8.71 -28.80
CA SER A 644 75.59 -8.47 -30.16
C SER A 644 74.59 -7.60 -30.93
N PHE A 645 75.03 -6.95 -32.01
CA PHE A 645 74.09 -6.34 -32.96
C PHE A 645 73.13 -7.38 -33.56
N ALA A 646 73.55 -8.65 -33.66
CA ALA A 646 72.68 -9.77 -33.99
C ALA A 646 71.64 -10.05 -32.90
N ASP A 647 72.02 -9.99 -31.62
CA ASP A 647 71.12 -10.22 -30.49
C ASP A 647 70.11 -9.08 -30.34
N LEU A 648 70.53 -7.82 -30.57
CA LEU A 648 69.61 -6.66 -30.63
C LEU A 648 68.66 -6.73 -31.84
N TRP A 649 69.09 -7.32 -32.96
CA TRP A 649 68.19 -7.62 -34.08
C TRP A 649 67.25 -8.79 -33.77
N VAL A 650 67.69 -9.80 -33.04
CA VAL A 650 66.86 -10.91 -32.58
C VAL A 650 65.83 -10.42 -31.54
N ASP A 651 66.23 -9.58 -30.57
CA ASP A 651 65.31 -8.92 -29.64
C ASP A 651 64.32 -8.00 -30.37
N PHE A 652 64.76 -7.26 -31.39
CA PHE A 652 63.86 -6.46 -32.22
C PHE A 652 62.85 -7.32 -33.00
N LEU A 653 63.30 -8.43 -33.60
CA LEU A 653 62.44 -9.36 -34.33
C LEU A 653 61.52 -10.16 -33.39
N LEU A 654 61.98 -10.55 -32.20
CA LEU A 654 61.17 -11.15 -31.16
C LEU A 654 60.12 -10.17 -30.64
N LYS A 655 60.46 -8.88 -30.52
CA LYS A 655 59.53 -7.84 -30.06
C LYS A 655 58.53 -7.40 -31.14
N ASP A 656 58.92 -7.39 -32.41
CA ASP A 656 58.01 -7.17 -33.55
C ASP A 656 57.17 -8.43 -33.87
N ALA A 657 57.61 -9.61 -33.43
CA ALA A 657 56.80 -10.83 -33.38
C ALA A 657 55.83 -10.82 -32.19
N GLU A 658 56.29 -10.53 -30.98
CA GLU A 658 55.47 -10.40 -29.76
C GLU A 658 54.43 -9.29 -29.92
N GLU A 659 54.75 -8.16 -30.58
CA GLU A 659 53.77 -7.11 -30.87
C GLU A 659 52.92 -7.37 -32.13
N ARG A 660 53.21 -8.42 -32.92
CA ARG A 660 52.21 -9.01 -33.82
C ARG A 660 51.30 -9.97 -33.07
N GLU A 661 51.86 -10.93 -32.32
CA GLU A 661 51.11 -11.89 -31.53
C GLU A 661 50.17 -11.19 -30.53
N ARG A 662 50.61 -10.09 -29.90
CA ARG A 662 49.76 -9.27 -29.04
C ARG A 662 48.65 -8.57 -29.82
N ARG A 663 48.90 -8.06 -31.03
CA ARG A 663 47.82 -7.49 -31.89
C ARG A 663 46.86 -8.57 -32.38
N GLU A 664 47.35 -9.73 -32.79
CA GLU A 664 46.54 -10.87 -33.21
C GLU A 664 45.72 -11.45 -32.04
N ALA A 665 46.27 -11.43 -30.81
CA ALA A 665 45.55 -11.77 -29.59
C ALA A 665 44.53 -10.70 -29.16
N GLU A 666 44.87 -9.41 -29.28
CA GLU A 666 43.94 -8.28 -29.07
C GLU A 666 42.78 -8.31 -30.10
N GLU A 667 43.07 -8.65 -31.36
CA GLU A 667 42.09 -8.78 -32.45
C GLU A 667 41.24 -10.06 -32.31
N ALA A 668 41.83 -11.18 -31.88
CA ALA A 668 41.09 -12.40 -31.53
C ALA A 668 40.22 -12.20 -30.27
N ALA A 669 40.69 -11.43 -29.29
CA ALA A 669 39.90 -11.02 -28.12
C ALA A 669 38.74 -10.09 -28.53
N ALA A 670 38.96 -9.17 -29.47
CA ALA A 670 37.90 -8.33 -30.04
C ALA A 670 36.88 -9.18 -30.82
N ALA A 671 37.33 -10.13 -31.65
CA ALA A 671 36.46 -11.00 -32.44
C ALA A 671 35.64 -12.00 -31.58
N THR A 672 36.21 -12.51 -30.49
CA THR A 672 35.48 -13.35 -29.52
C THR A 672 34.50 -12.54 -28.69
N LYS A 673 34.84 -11.32 -28.28
CA LYS A 673 33.93 -10.39 -27.60
C LYS A 673 32.76 -9.97 -28.50
N ALA A 674 33.02 -9.64 -29.76
CA ALA A 674 31.99 -9.35 -30.75
C ALA A 674 31.04 -10.54 -31.00
N LYS A 675 31.54 -11.79 -30.94
CA LYS A 675 30.67 -12.97 -30.93
C LYS A 675 29.80 -13.04 -29.69
N GLN A 676 30.37 -12.87 -28.48
CA GLN A 676 29.60 -12.90 -27.23
C GLN A 676 28.49 -11.84 -27.18
N ASP A 677 28.77 -10.61 -27.63
CA ASP A 677 27.74 -9.56 -27.71
C ASP A 677 26.64 -9.94 -28.71
N SER A 678 26.98 -10.51 -29.88
CA SER A 678 25.98 -10.99 -30.87
C SER A 678 25.11 -12.15 -30.37
N GLU A 679 25.63 -12.96 -29.45
CA GLU A 679 24.94 -14.11 -28.86
C GLU A 679 24.04 -13.66 -27.70
N LYS A 680 24.47 -12.64 -26.94
CA LYS A 680 23.69 -11.97 -25.90
C LYS A 680 22.47 -11.23 -26.47
N THR A 681 22.64 -10.48 -27.56
CA THR A 681 21.53 -9.81 -28.28
C THR A 681 20.46 -10.80 -28.81
N ARG A 682 20.77 -12.10 -28.90
CA ARG A 682 19.80 -13.14 -29.26
C ARG A 682 19.02 -13.73 -28.09
N GLN A 683 19.45 -13.53 -26.84
CA GLN A 683 18.72 -14.03 -25.66
C GLN A 683 17.72 -12.99 -25.13
N ASP A 684 18.09 -11.69 -25.12
CA ASP A 684 17.18 -10.60 -24.73
C ASP A 684 15.97 -10.46 -25.68
N ALA A 685 16.08 -10.96 -26.93
CA ALA A 685 15.01 -10.94 -27.92
C ALA A 685 13.86 -11.95 -27.69
N SER A 686 13.91 -12.75 -26.61
CA SER A 686 12.96 -13.85 -26.37
C SER A 686 12.03 -13.66 -25.16
N LEU A 687 12.06 -12.50 -24.49
CA LEU A 687 11.27 -12.22 -23.27
C LEU A 687 10.57 -10.85 -23.27
N SER A 688 10.09 -10.36 -24.43
CA SER A 688 9.30 -9.11 -24.51
C SER A 688 8.25 -9.13 -25.63
N SER A 689 7.15 -9.86 -25.42
CA SER A 689 5.97 -9.82 -26.30
C SER A 689 4.68 -10.35 -25.64
N GLU A 690 4.19 -9.66 -24.61
CA GLU A 690 2.78 -9.79 -24.18
C GLU A 690 2.35 -8.53 -23.39
N SER A 691 1.08 -8.13 -23.55
CA SER A 691 0.45 -6.92 -22.98
C SER A 691 1.03 -5.55 -23.39
N GLU A 692 0.26 -4.52 -23.74
CA GLU A 692 -0.96 -4.35 -24.54
C GLU A 692 -1.21 -2.83 -24.68
N PHE A 693 -2.10 -2.48 -25.60
CA PHE A 693 -2.56 -1.17 -26.05
C PHE A 693 -2.82 0.00 -25.04
N SER A 694 -2.84 1.21 -25.63
CA SER A 694 -3.60 2.42 -25.21
C SER A 694 -3.10 3.23 -23.99
N THR A 695 -3.19 4.57 -23.96
CA THR A 695 -3.86 5.53 -24.88
C THR A 695 -3.18 6.91 -24.92
N VAL A 696 -3.10 7.51 -26.13
CA VAL A 696 -3.02 8.95 -26.48
C VAL A 696 -2.07 9.90 -25.70
N PRO A 697 -1.05 10.49 -26.36
CA PRO A 697 -0.30 11.65 -25.85
C PRO A 697 -0.84 12.99 -26.39
N LEU A 698 -0.61 14.09 -25.67
CA LEU A 698 -0.69 15.46 -26.23
C LEU A 698 0.38 16.40 -25.65
N ARG A 699 1.11 17.07 -26.54
CA ARG A 699 1.72 18.38 -26.31
C ARG A 699 1.59 19.20 -27.59
N SER A 700 1.27 20.49 -27.44
CA SER A 700 0.89 21.45 -28.51
C SER A 700 2.04 21.78 -29.49
N PRO A 701 1.82 22.51 -30.62
CA PRO A 701 0.60 23.23 -31.04
C PRO A 701 0.19 23.11 -32.53
N GLU A 702 -0.88 23.84 -32.88
CA GLU A 702 -1.23 24.48 -34.17
C GLU A 702 -0.57 24.01 -35.49
N SER A 703 -1.41 23.61 -36.45
CA SER A 703 -1.48 24.27 -37.78
C SER A 703 -2.68 23.78 -38.62
N ASN A 704 -3.16 24.63 -39.54
CA ASN A 704 -4.23 24.31 -40.48
C ASN A 704 -3.64 23.73 -41.78
N GLN A 705 -4.29 22.75 -42.43
CA GLN A 705 -4.97 22.97 -43.73
C GLN A 705 -5.56 21.70 -44.40
N ARG A 706 -6.80 21.88 -44.92
CA ARG A 706 -7.32 21.46 -46.24
C ARG A 706 -7.35 19.98 -46.70
N LEU A 707 -8.58 19.60 -47.14
CA LEU A 707 -8.91 18.79 -48.33
C LEU A 707 -8.54 17.28 -48.28
N SER A 708 -9.20 16.35 -49.01
CA SER A 708 -10.61 16.26 -49.45
C SER A 708 -10.85 14.92 -50.15
N ARG A 709 -11.99 14.27 -49.89
CA ARG A 709 -12.61 13.20 -50.73
C ARG A 709 -11.73 11.92 -50.86
N LEU A 710 -12.16 10.79 -51.45
CA LEU A 710 -13.45 10.35 -52.02
C LEU A 710 -13.58 8.82 -51.81
N LEU A 711 -14.79 8.28 -51.96
CA LEU A 711 -15.14 6.85 -52.10
C LEU A 711 -14.95 6.00 -50.82
N GLN A 712 -15.76 4.96 -50.59
CA GLN A 712 -16.89 4.43 -51.38
C GLN A 712 -18.12 4.19 -50.50
#